data_AF-A0AAU2GMK7-F1
#
_entry.id   AF-A0AAU2GMK7-F1
#
_cell.length_a   1.000
_cell.length_b   1.000
_cell.length_c   1.000
_cell.angle_alpha   90.00
_cell.angle_beta   90.00
_cell.angle_gamma   90.00
#
_symmetry.space_group_name_H-M   'P 1'
#
loop_
_entity.id
_entity.type
_entity.pdbx_description
1 polymer ?
#
loop_
_entity_poly.entity_id
_entity_poly.type
_entity_poly.pdbx_seq_one_letter_code
_entity_poly.pdbx_strand_id
1 'polypeptide(L)'
;MNRWPRWSLEGEPVALAKYVNPDAVAALVRLPGASSAGRTDRLREVYRALAAVGIGYAFESPSDERGRQVILTPREVLWSPRHGTCLDLAVVLAAACMTAGLHPVVVLLRPADGDFEAASTGHALVAVRMTDKAPAGTPADPVWPQPPAGFAQSVQRTVPGLPGAYVVIDPVGVARPLRSTPTEGLGVDFEEAAARGARYVFGGNWAWHTAIDVGSVWRERDQHPLLESSDAVLHRPPVTAAGDPSVRARARTQILAGPDKALDDIAAALAEAVRGQWESEQLRHRSHDPFPLPVHWGNAPADLMDQGSNIQNLRQSEHTPMDLGGDLRVIADIYDQVPSGRLVVLGQAGAGKTVLATEFVLTLLDPGRWRRRMPVPVLLSLLSWDPSSGVSFHRWLGEQLLSTYPGLRHAEKQSPGTVSRLLTTRRVLPVLDDFDGLAPGLRPEAVRKINASLKQSEGYLLLSRPDEYRAAVAESRALKKAYVVCLEDLTVQDYADYLPLSAVPEAGGTRTAWDPVVDRLGRDTAAPETEVLREAFTTPLAVSLARRIYSDGDAGSVKDPAELLEPDRFATRESVEEYLLGEFIEAAYAPEPDDFPRPAPWSRRSPRGRHSADQARKWLGYLARDMEARSTRSIAWWEQNLALPPLFFVAAGTLLAALSLGGSALLAPLFGIHPDYPVLALLPLPALLYVRHYPVARRTSTMFLRTVTVQRTTAARRLLLGRALFSGTMLALTMPVCFFLLFRYAGGVRIGWPTACVLGFGSGVWSFGKVCVDYGMEPVDIARAPNPVHLLENARWGLLRTLNTTWLALFVCVGLLFVGWPPPDVAVPRRAVLLLMVLWFAFITVAIAFLSGPWGYFTQTRVWLAVSGRLPLRLMTFLDDAHRRGILRQNGAVYEFRHVLLQRHLAGRPTRDAPADRPSGERRKSSP
;
A
#
# COMPACT_ATOMS: atom_id res chain seq x y z
N MET A 1 -2.72 2.76 -20.36
CA MET A 1 -1.29 2.60 -20.66
C MET A 1 -1.08 1.27 -21.37
N ASN A 2 -0.75 1.27 -22.67
CA ASN A 2 -0.40 0.03 -23.39
C ASN A 2 1.09 -0.28 -23.17
N ARG A 3 1.38 -1.25 -22.31
CA ARG A 3 2.71 -1.87 -22.19
C ARG A 3 2.97 -2.76 -23.41
N TRP A 4 4.25 -3.05 -23.69
CA TRP A 4 4.59 -4.14 -24.61
C TRP A 4 3.78 -5.40 -24.24
N PRO A 5 3.25 -6.16 -25.22
CA PRO A 5 2.50 -7.36 -24.92
C PRO A 5 3.39 -8.34 -24.15
N ARG A 6 2.80 -9.18 -23.30
CA ARG A 6 3.57 -10.19 -22.57
C ARG A 6 4.09 -11.23 -23.56
N TRP A 7 5.38 -11.54 -23.47
CA TRP A 7 5.99 -12.56 -24.29
C TRP A 7 5.68 -13.95 -23.73
N SER A 8 5.38 -14.92 -24.59
CA SER A 8 5.07 -16.29 -24.21
C SER A 8 5.98 -17.27 -24.92
N LEU A 9 6.69 -18.07 -24.13
CA LEU A 9 7.61 -19.09 -24.61
C LEU A 9 6.88 -20.28 -25.25
N GLU A 10 5.69 -20.63 -24.76
CA GLU A 10 4.85 -21.73 -25.29
C GLU A 10 4.01 -21.32 -26.52
N GLY A 11 3.86 -20.02 -26.78
CA GLY A 11 3.03 -19.47 -27.87
C GLY A 11 3.79 -19.30 -29.19
N GLU A 12 4.61 -18.26 -29.29
CA GLU A 12 5.39 -17.93 -30.49
C GLU A 12 6.80 -17.46 -30.07
N PRO A 13 7.78 -18.37 -29.94
CA PRO A 13 9.14 -18.02 -29.47
C PRO A 13 9.80 -16.92 -30.33
N VAL A 14 9.56 -16.94 -31.65
CA VAL A 14 10.07 -15.95 -32.61
C VAL A 14 9.64 -14.53 -32.27
N ALA A 15 8.48 -14.34 -31.61
CA ALA A 15 8.00 -13.03 -31.22
C ALA A 15 8.99 -12.30 -30.27
N LEU A 16 9.94 -13.00 -29.63
CA LEU A 16 10.99 -12.38 -28.84
C LEU A 16 11.81 -11.34 -29.64
N ALA A 17 12.00 -11.58 -30.94
CA ALA A 17 12.72 -10.64 -31.81
C ALA A 17 12.01 -9.28 -31.93
N LYS A 18 10.68 -9.22 -31.73
CA LYS A 18 9.90 -7.97 -31.78
C LYS A 18 10.21 -7.03 -30.61
N TYR A 19 10.82 -7.54 -29.54
CA TYR A 19 11.23 -6.77 -28.36
C TYR A 19 12.66 -6.20 -28.47
N VAL A 20 13.43 -6.67 -29.46
CA VAL A 20 14.80 -6.21 -29.70
C VAL A 20 14.72 -4.91 -30.50
N ASN A 21 15.17 -3.79 -29.91
CA ASN A 21 15.12 -2.47 -30.54
C ASN A 21 16.52 -1.80 -30.55
N PRO A 22 17.31 -2.01 -31.63
CA PRO A 22 18.66 -1.45 -31.77
C PRO A 22 18.69 0.08 -31.74
N ASP A 23 17.73 0.75 -32.37
CA ASP A 23 17.70 2.22 -32.45
C ASP A 23 17.40 2.85 -31.09
N ALA A 24 16.47 2.27 -30.33
CA ALA A 24 16.17 2.69 -28.97
C ALA A 24 17.37 2.54 -28.03
N VAL A 25 18.11 1.43 -28.13
CA VAL A 25 19.30 1.20 -27.31
C VAL A 25 20.42 2.16 -27.71
N ALA A 26 20.64 2.37 -29.02
CA ALA A 26 21.64 3.30 -29.54
C ALA A 26 21.33 4.77 -29.18
N ALA A 27 20.05 5.12 -29.05
CA ALA A 27 19.62 6.45 -28.60
C ALA A 27 19.92 6.69 -27.10
N LEU A 28 19.97 5.63 -26.29
CA LEU A 28 20.15 5.71 -24.83
C LEU A 28 21.60 5.48 -24.39
N VAL A 29 22.38 4.69 -25.15
CA VAL A 29 23.76 4.32 -24.83
C VAL A 29 24.63 4.50 -26.06
N ARG A 30 25.81 5.12 -25.88
CA ARG A 30 26.80 5.23 -26.96
C ARG A 30 27.43 3.86 -27.22
N LEU A 31 26.99 3.21 -28.29
CA LEU A 31 27.50 1.93 -28.73
C LEU A 31 28.53 2.10 -29.85
N PRO A 32 29.49 1.17 -29.99
CA PRO A 32 30.31 1.11 -31.19
C PRO A 32 29.40 0.81 -32.39
N GLY A 33 29.54 1.57 -33.47
CA GLY A 33 28.90 1.23 -34.74
C GLY A 33 29.62 0.05 -35.42
N ALA A 34 29.17 -0.32 -36.62
CA ALA A 34 29.90 -1.25 -37.47
C ALA A 34 31.26 -0.65 -37.88
N SER A 35 32.31 -0.98 -37.14
CA SER A 35 33.69 -0.54 -37.38
C SER A 35 34.55 -1.68 -37.96
N SER A 36 35.73 -1.35 -38.48
CA SER A 36 36.73 -2.33 -38.94
C SER A 36 37.44 -3.07 -37.79
N ALA A 37 37.09 -2.79 -36.53
CA ALA A 37 37.62 -3.50 -35.38
C ALA A 37 37.15 -4.96 -35.36
N GLY A 38 37.97 -5.83 -34.75
CA GLY A 38 37.66 -7.25 -34.60
C GLY A 38 36.30 -7.45 -33.93
N ARG A 39 35.56 -8.49 -34.33
CA ARG A 39 34.22 -8.79 -33.76
C ARG A 39 34.25 -8.93 -32.24
N THR A 40 35.31 -9.52 -31.69
CA THR A 40 35.54 -9.63 -30.24
C THR A 40 35.75 -8.27 -29.58
N ASP A 41 36.45 -7.34 -30.23
CA ASP A 41 36.68 -6.00 -29.69
C ASP A 41 35.39 -5.18 -29.70
N ARG A 42 34.62 -5.25 -30.78
CA ARG A 42 33.28 -4.65 -30.87
C ARG A 42 32.35 -5.21 -29.79
N LEU A 43 32.34 -6.52 -29.57
CA LEU A 43 31.54 -7.13 -28.51
C LEU A 43 31.99 -6.67 -27.12
N ARG A 44 33.30 -6.58 -26.88
CA ARG A 44 33.87 -6.09 -25.62
C ARG A 44 33.47 -4.63 -25.37
N GLU A 45 33.49 -3.79 -26.39
CA GLU A 45 33.04 -2.39 -26.32
C GLU A 45 31.55 -2.27 -26.05
N VAL A 46 30.70 -3.07 -26.71
CA VAL A 46 29.27 -3.16 -26.42
C VAL A 46 29.03 -3.52 -24.95
N TYR A 47 29.69 -4.58 -24.47
CA TYR A 47 29.55 -5.03 -23.08
C TYR A 47 29.96 -3.94 -22.08
N ARG A 48 31.11 -3.28 -22.31
CA ARG A 48 31.58 -2.17 -21.46
C ARG A 48 30.63 -0.98 -21.48
N ALA A 49 30.07 -0.64 -22.63
CA ALA A 49 29.12 0.45 -22.77
C ALA A 49 27.85 0.20 -21.93
N LEU A 50 27.31 -1.02 -21.98
CA LEU A 50 26.15 -1.41 -21.17
C LEU A 50 26.48 -1.49 -19.67
N ALA A 51 27.62 -2.08 -19.29
CA ALA A 51 28.05 -2.17 -17.90
C ALA A 51 28.28 -0.79 -17.25
N ALA A 52 28.69 0.22 -18.04
CA ALA A 52 28.89 1.59 -17.57
C ALA A 52 27.58 2.31 -17.18
N VAL A 53 26.43 1.85 -17.67
CA VAL A 53 25.11 2.45 -17.38
C VAL A 53 24.72 2.27 -15.90
N GLY A 54 25.21 1.22 -15.24
CA GLY A 54 24.90 0.90 -13.85
C GLY A 54 23.49 0.33 -13.67
N ILE A 55 23.12 -0.66 -14.49
CA ILE A 55 21.81 -1.31 -14.48
C ILE A 55 21.66 -2.15 -13.20
N GLY A 56 20.53 -2.07 -12.51
CA GLY A 56 20.24 -2.95 -11.37
C GLY A 56 19.69 -4.31 -11.80
N TYR A 57 20.13 -5.41 -11.17
CA TYR A 57 19.53 -6.73 -11.43
C TYR A 57 18.27 -6.94 -10.59
N ALA A 58 17.17 -7.29 -11.24
CA ALA A 58 15.92 -7.68 -10.59
C ALA A 58 15.72 -9.20 -10.72
N PHE A 59 15.47 -9.88 -9.60
CA PHE A 59 15.06 -11.29 -9.63
C PHE A 59 13.69 -11.41 -10.29
N GLU A 60 13.45 -12.49 -11.03
CA GLU A 60 12.15 -12.74 -11.67
C GLU A 60 11.04 -12.63 -10.62
N SER A 61 10.17 -11.63 -10.76
CA SER A 61 8.89 -11.66 -10.08
C SER A 61 8.08 -12.76 -10.75
N PRO A 62 7.49 -13.72 -10.01
CA PRO A 62 6.56 -14.65 -10.63
C PRO A 62 5.50 -13.83 -11.34
N SER A 63 5.42 -13.97 -12.66
CA SER A 63 4.31 -13.41 -13.42
C SER A 63 3.00 -13.97 -12.83
N ASP A 64 1.97 -13.14 -12.72
CA ASP A 64 0.65 -13.59 -12.25
C ASP A 64 0.02 -14.66 -13.18
N GLU A 65 0.58 -14.86 -14.38
CA GLU A 65 0.21 -15.85 -15.39
C GLU A 65 1.37 -16.84 -15.63
N ARG A 66 1.10 -18.15 -15.54
CA ARG A 66 2.07 -19.21 -15.87
C ARG A 66 2.48 -19.12 -17.35
N GLY A 67 3.78 -19.20 -17.66
CA GLY A 67 4.30 -19.30 -19.02
C GLY A 67 4.36 -18.00 -19.85
N ARG A 68 4.10 -16.83 -19.22
CA ARG A 68 4.18 -15.51 -19.87
C ARG A 68 5.01 -14.52 -19.07
N GLN A 69 5.99 -13.90 -19.72
CA GLN A 69 6.92 -12.96 -19.10
C GLN A 69 6.70 -11.54 -19.63
N VAL A 70 6.78 -10.55 -18.74
CA VAL A 70 6.83 -9.14 -19.12
C VAL A 70 8.28 -8.81 -19.47
N ILE A 71 8.50 -8.26 -20.67
CA ILE A 71 9.80 -7.74 -21.09
C ILE A 71 9.77 -6.21 -20.97
N LEU A 72 10.75 -5.65 -20.28
CA LEU A 72 10.88 -4.20 -20.08
C LEU A 72 11.42 -3.50 -21.33
N THR A 73 11.00 -2.25 -21.53
CA THR A 73 11.49 -1.43 -22.65
C THR A 73 12.96 -1.02 -22.45
N PRO A 74 13.72 -0.72 -23.52
CA PRO A 74 15.09 -0.20 -23.42
C PRO A 74 15.22 1.01 -22.50
N ARG A 75 14.19 1.88 -22.44
CA ARG A 75 14.13 3.04 -21.54
C ARG A 75 14.01 2.62 -20.07
N GLU A 76 13.19 1.62 -19.78
CA GLU A 76 13.05 1.09 -18.42
C GLU A 76 14.32 0.39 -17.93
N VAL A 77 15.02 -0.33 -18.81
CA VAL A 77 16.27 -1.04 -18.49
C VAL A 77 17.47 -0.10 -18.39
N LEU A 78 17.63 0.85 -19.31
CA LEU A 78 18.84 1.68 -19.45
C LEU A 78 18.72 3.09 -18.85
N TRP A 79 17.51 3.62 -18.68
CA TRP A 79 17.30 5.00 -18.24
C TRP A 79 16.63 5.11 -16.87
N SER A 80 15.36 4.70 -16.76
CA SER A 80 14.52 4.77 -15.55
C SER A 80 13.36 3.79 -15.68
N PRO A 81 13.12 2.87 -14.72
CA PRO A 81 13.74 2.75 -13.38
C PRO A 81 15.17 2.18 -13.33
N ARG A 82 15.76 1.80 -14.48
CA ARG A 82 17.15 1.31 -14.64
C ARG A 82 17.45 -0.03 -13.97
N HIS A 83 16.59 -1.01 -14.21
CA HIS A 83 16.79 -2.39 -13.78
C HIS A 83 16.18 -3.39 -14.77
N GLY A 84 16.60 -4.65 -14.69
CA GLY A 84 16.07 -5.72 -15.55
C GLY A 84 16.38 -7.12 -15.05
N THR A 85 15.66 -8.10 -15.60
CA THR A 85 15.88 -9.54 -15.43
C THR A 85 16.93 -10.07 -16.41
N CYS A 86 17.33 -11.34 -16.31
CA CYS A 86 18.27 -11.96 -17.25
C CYS A 86 17.77 -11.88 -18.71
N LEU A 87 16.47 -12.03 -18.95
CA LEU A 87 15.87 -11.91 -20.29
C LEU A 87 15.85 -10.47 -20.80
N ASP A 88 15.50 -9.49 -19.95
CA ASP A 88 15.52 -8.06 -20.33
C ASP A 88 16.93 -7.63 -20.75
N LEU A 89 17.94 -8.06 -19.98
CA LEU A 89 19.35 -7.79 -20.27
C LEU A 89 19.81 -8.50 -21.54
N ALA A 90 19.33 -9.72 -21.81
CA ALA A 90 19.64 -10.45 -23.04
C ALA A 90 19.08 -9.73 -24.28
N VAL A 91 17.84 -9.23 -24.22
CA VAL A 91 17.19 -8.48 -25.30
C VAL A 91 17.92 -7.16 -25.58
N VAL A 92 18.30 -6.43 -24.52
CA VAL A 92 19.07 -5.18 -24.65
C VAL A 92 20.49 -5.43 -25.18
N LEU A 93 21.17 -6.48 -24.72
CA LEU A 93 22.49 -6.85 -25.21
C LEU A 93 22.44 -7.29 -26.68
N ALA A 94 21.41 -8.04 -27.08
CA ALA A 94 21.20 -8.41 -28.48
C ALA A 94 20.98 -7.18 -29.36
N ALA A 95 20.13 -6.24 -28.95
CA ALA A 95 19.92 -4.97 -29.66
C ALA A 95 21.25 -4.19 -29.81
N ALA A 96 22.04 -4.11 -28.75
CA ALA A 96 23.33 -3.43 -28.78
C ALA A 96 24.36 -4.11 -29.70
N CYS A 97 24.34 -5.45 -29.76
CA CYS A 97 25.17 -6.21 -30.70
C CYS A 97 24.79 -5.90 -32.16
N MET A 98 23.50 -5.75 -32.46
CA MET A 98 23.04 -5.40 -33.80
C MET A 98 23.51 -4.01 -34.22
N THR A 99 23.48 -3.02 -33.32
CA THR A 99 24.05 -1.68 -33.58
C THR A 99 25.55 -1.75 -33.92
N ALA A 100 26.28 -2.68 -33.30
CA ALA A 100 27.70 -2.91 -33.56
C ALA A 100 27.98 -3.77 -34.81
N GLY A 101 26.96 -4.16 -35.58
CA GLY A 101 27.10 -5.04 -36.74
C GLY A 101 27.52 -6.47 -36.37
N LEU A 102 27.11 -6.93 -35.19
CA LEU A 102 27.29 -8.31 -34.71
C LEU A 102 25.98 -9.09 -34.84
N HIS A 103 26.07 -10.41 -34.89
CA HIS A 103 24.91 -11.29 -35.10
C HIS A 103 24.56 -12.03 -33.80
N PRO A 104 23.55 -11.57 -33.03
CA PRO A 104 23.17 -12.17 -31.76
C PRO A 104 22.15 -13.29 -31.93
N VAL A 105 22.25 -14.30 -31.07
CA VAL A 105 21.30 -15.38 -30.85
C VAL A 105 20.98 -15.41 -29.36
N VAL A 106 19.70 -15.29 -29.00
CA VAL A 106 19.28 -15.36 -27.58
C VAL A 106 19.01 -16.81 -27.22
N VAL A 107 19.71 -17.34 -26.22
CA VAL A 107 19.65 -18.73 -25.78
C VAL A 107 18.96 -18.80 -24.42
N LEU A 108 17.96 -19.66 -24.29
CA LEU A 108 17.19 -19.86 -23.07
C LEU A 108 17.47 -21.24 -22.49
N LEU A 109 17.78 -21.27 -21.20
CA LEU A 109 18.15 -22.45 -20.45
C LEU A 109 17.17 -22.72 -19.31
N ARG A 110 17.08 -23.99 -18.92
CA ARG A 110 16.33 -24.47 -17.75
C ARG A 110 17.22 -25.31 -16.84
N PRO A 111 16.93 -25.43 -15.54
CA PRO A 111 17.65 -26.35 -14.66
C PRO A 111 17.55 -27.82 -15.14
N ALA A 112 18.61 -28.60 -14.99
CA ALA A 112 18.67 -29.99 -15.45
C ALA A 112 17.90 -30.97 -14.53
N ASP A 113 17.80 -30.66 -13.24
CA ASP A 113 17.12 -31.48 -12.22
C ASP A 113 15.62 -31.20 -12.24
N GLY A 114 14.91 -31.87 -13.13
CA GLY A 114 13.51 -31.58 -13.45
C GLY A 114 12.55 -31.72 -12.27
N ASP A 115 12.03 -30.58 -11.80
CA ASP A 115 10.73 -30.46 -11.14
C ASP A 115 10.05 -29.18 -11.62
N PHE A 116 9.05 -29.33 -12.51
CA PHE A 116 8.31 -28.20 -13.12
C PHE A 116 7.42 -27.48 -12.10
N GLU A 117 7.10 -28.12 -10.97
CA GLU A 117 6.12 -27.62 -9.99
C GLU A 117 6.73 -26.76 -8.86
N ALA A 118 8.06 -26.75 -8.71
CA ALA A 118 8.77 -26.02 -7.66
C ALA A 118 9.67 -24.92 -8.24
N ALA A 119 9.07 -23.80 -8.66
CA ALA A 119 9.66 -22.46 -8.71
C ALA A 119 11.19 -22.36 -8.93
N SER A 120 11.70 -22.66 -10.14
CA SER A 120 13.06 -22.25 -10.51
C SER A 120 13.10 -21.61 -11.91
N THR A 121 13.58 -20.37 -11.90
CA THR A 121 13.67 -19.38 -12.98
C THR A 121 14.54 -19.89 -14.13
N GLY A 122 14.09 -19.73 -15.38
CA GLY A 122 14.94 -19.96 -16.55
C GLY A 122 16.10 -18.95 -16.58
N HIS A 123 17.14 -19.22 -17.37
CA HIS A 123 18.27 -18.28 -17.56
C HIS A 123 18.44 -17.94 -19.05
N ALA A 124 18.70 -16.67 -19.34
CA ALA A 124 18.90 -16.19 -20.71
C ALA A 124 20.37 -15.80 -20.96
N LEU A 125 20.91 -16.23 -22.09
CA LEU A 125 22.25 -15.93 -22.56
C LEU A 125 22.21 -15.30 -23.96
N VAL A 126 23.29 -14.63 -24.36
CA VAL A 126 23.44 -14.12 -25.73
C VAL A 126 24.67 -14.74 -26.37
N ALA A 127 24.44 -15.59 -27.38
CA ALA A 127 25.50 -16.15 -28.23
C ALA A 127 25.72 -15.23 -29.44
N VAL A 128 26.94 -14.74 -29.62
CA VAL A 128 27.29 -13.80 -30.70
C VAL A 128 28.19 -14.51 -31.70
N ARG A 129 27.82 -14.47 -32.98
CA ARG A 129 28.60 -15.11 -34.06
C ARG A 129 29.88 -14.33 -34.34
N MET A 130 31.01 -15.01 -34.22
CA MET A 130 32.35 -14.47 -34.47
C MET A 130 32.85 -14.69 -35.90
N THR A 131 32.12 -15.44 -36.70
CA THR A 131 32.41 -15.69 -38.13
C THR A 131 31.47 -14.93 -39.05
N ASP A 132 31.93 -14.63 -40.27
CA ASP A 132 31.10 -13.97 -41.28
C ASP A 132 29.99 -14.89 -41.80
N LYS A 133 30.31 -16.16 -42.03
CA LYS A 133 29.35 -17.21 -42.41
C LYS A 133 28.90 -18.01 -41.19
N ALA A 134 27.65 -18.46 -41.22
CA ALA A 134 27.16 -19.43 -40.24
C ALA A 134 28.01 -20.72 -40.30
N PRO A 135 28.35 -21.31 -39.15
CA PRO A 135 29.05 -22.60 -39.10
C PRO A 135 28.28 -23.72 -39.81
N ALA A 136 29.00 -24.72 -40.29
CA ALA A 136 28.37 -25.92 -40.84
C ALA A 136 27.52 -26.60 -39.76
N GLY A 137 26.24 -26.88 -40.06
CA GLY A 137 25.29 -27.48 -39.12
C GLY A 137 24.37 -26.49 -38.39
N THR A 138 24.48 -25.17 -38.64
CA THR A 138 23.49 -24.20 -38.16
C THR A 138 22.13 -24.42 -38.88
N PRO A 139 21.02 -24.61 -38.14
CA PRO A 139 19.69 -24.76 -38.73
C PRO A 139 19.29 -23.55 -39.58
N ALA A 140 18.53 -23.79 -40.65
CA ALA A 140 17.93 -22.71 -41.45
C ALA A 140 16.75 -22.03 -40.74
N ASP A 141 16.10 -22.73 -39.80
CA ASP A 141 15.03 -22.19 -38.96
C ASP A 141 15.62 -21.21 -37.92
N PRO A 142 15.04 -20.01 -37.72
CA PRO A 142 15.48 -19.08 -36.69
C PRO A 142 15.23 -19.56 -35.25
N VAL A 143 14.38 -20.57 -35.01
CA VAL A 143 14.18 -21.17 -33.69
C VAL A 143 14.94 -22.48 -33.59
N TRP A 144 15.76 -22.62 -32.54
CA TRP A 144 16.56 -23.81 -32.28
C TRP A 144 16.08 -24.48 -30.98
N PRO A 145 15.10 -25.41 -31.05
CA PRO A 145 14.64 -26.17 -29.88
C PRO A 145 15.74 -27.00 -29.23
N GLN A 146 16.81 -27.31 -29.98
CA GLN A 146 18.00 -28.03 -29.52
C GLN A 146 19.24 -27.30 -30.02
N PRO A 147 20.40 -27.44 -29.33
CA PRO A 147 21.64 -26.83 -29.79
C PRO A 147 22.04 -27.40 -31.15
N PRO A 148 22.49 -26.56 -32.12
CA PRO A 148 23.01 -27.04 -33.40
C PRO A 148 24.10 -28.11 -33.25
N ALA A 149 24.20 -29.01 -34.22
CA ALA A 149 25.26 -30.01 -34.23
C ALA A 149 26.64 -29.31 -34.22
N GLY A 150 27.49 -29.65 -33.25
CA GLY A 150 28.79 -29.01 -33.09
C GLY A 150 28.78 -27.66 -32.36
N PHE A 151 27.62 -27.14 -31.91
CA PHE A 151 27.50 -25.82 -31.29
C PHE A 151 28.41 -25.67 -30.07
N ALA A 152 28.37 -26.64 -29.15
CA ALA A 152 29.19 -26.63 -27.95
C ALA A 152 30.69 -26.62 -28.28
N GLN A 153 31.14 -27.39 -29.28
CA GLN A 153 32.53 -27.40 -29.73
C GLN A 153 32.94 -26.07 -30.40
N SER A 154 31.98 -25.35 -30.96
CA SER A 154 32.20 -24.07 -31.63
C SER A 154 32.21 -22.85 -30.70
N VAL A 155 31.78 -23.00 -29.43
CA VAL A 155 31.78 -21.91 -28.45
C VAL A 155 33.19 -21.70 -27.90
N GLN A 156 33.68 -20.47 -28.02
CA GLN A 156 34.94 -20.04 -27.42
C GLN A 156 34.82 -20.05 -25.89
N ARG A 157 35.58 -20.93 -25.23
CA ARG A 157 35.48 -21.15 -23.77
C ARG A 157 36.08 -20.02 -22.94
N THR A 158 37.10 -19.35 -23.47
CA THR A 158 37.74 -18.19 -22.86
C THR A 158 38.09 -17.18 -23.95
N VAL A 159 37.84 -15.89 -23.71
CA VAL A 159 38.11 -14.80 -24.66
C VAL A 159 39.59 -14.71 -25.10
N PRO A 160 40.60 -15.01 -24.25
CA PRO A 160 41.98 -15.17 -24.71
C PRO A 160 42.32 -16.57 -25.30
N GLY A 161 41.36 -17.49 -25.38
CA GLY A 161 41.55 -18.87 -25.87
C GLY A 161 41.43 -19.03 -27.38
N LEU A 162 41.41 -20.29 -27.84
CA LEU A 162 41.23 -20.65 -29.26
C LEU A 162 39.97 -19.98 -29.85
N PRO A 163 40.07 -19.29 -31.01
CA PRO A 163 38.92 -18.64 -31.64
C PRO A 163 37.81 -19.65 -31.94
N GLY A 164 36.63 -19.42 -31.36
CA GLY A 164 35.43 -20.18 -31.66
C GLY A 164 34.54 -19.46 -32.68
N ALA A 165 33.53 -20.16 -33.21
CA ALA A 165 32.53 -19.54 -34.07
C ALA A 165 31.52 -18.69 -33.29
N TYR A 166 31.36 -18.94 -31.98
CA TYR A 166 30.50 -18.17 -31.09
C TYR A 166 31.22 -17.78 -29.81
N VAL A 167 30.92 -16.59 -29.29
CA VAL A 167 31.16 -16.24 -27.87
C VAL A 167 29.80 -16.11 -27.20
N VAL A 168 29.63 -16.81 -26.08
CA VAL A 168 28.38 -16.78 -25.31
C VAL A 168 28.58 -15.89 -24.09
N ILE A 169 27.76 -14.86 -23.96
CA ILE A 169 27.82 -13.89 -22.86
C ILE A 169 26.67 -14.15 -21.89
N ASP A 170 26.99 -14.19 -20.60
CA ASP A 170 26.01 -14.08 -19.52
C ASP A 170 25.64 -12.58 -19.33
N PRO A 171 24.45 -12.14 -19.78
CA PRO A 171 24.08 -10.73 -19.75
C PRO A 171 23.89 -10.19 -18.33
N VAL A 172 23.75 -11.06 -17.32
CA VAL A 172 23.67 -10.64 -15.91
C VAL A 172 24.95 -9.92 -15.47
N GLY A 173 26.09 -10.20 -16.11
CA GLY A 173 27.35 -9.54 -15.79
C GLY A 173 27.35 -8.02 -15.94
N VAL A 174 26.53 -7.46 -16.84
CA VAL A 174 26.44 -5.99 -17.00
C VAL A 174 25.68 -5.30 -15.87
N ALA A 175 24.92 -6.06 -15.06
CA ALA A 175 24.08 -5.54 -14.01
C ALA A 175 24.76 -5.58 -12.63
N ARG A 176 24.30 -4.71 -11.72
CA ARG A 176 24.76 -4.58 -10.34
C ARG A 176 23.70 -5.06 -9.36
N PRO A 177 24.08 -5.54 -8.16
CA PRO A 177 23.13 -6.02 -7.17
C PRO A 177 22.26 -4.88 -6.62
N LEU A 178 20.94 -5.03 -6.70
CA LEU A 178 19.97 -4.21 -5.98
C LEU A 178 19.68 -4.85 -4.61
N ARG A 179 20.57 -4.63 -3.62
CA ARG A 179 20.48 -5.17 -2.23
C ARG A 179 20.24 -6.69 -2.10
N SER A 180 21.24 -7.42 -1.57
CA SER A 180 21.14 -8.81 -1.03
C SER A 180 20.56 -9.90 -1.96
N THR A 181 20.77 -9.82 -3.26
CA THR A 181 20.44 -10.89 -4.21
C THR A 181 21.57 -11.94 -4.25
N PRO A 182 21.31 -13.25 -4.07
CA PRO A 182 22.33 -14.30 -4.05
C PRO A 182 22.77 -14.72 -5.46
N THR A 183 22.65 -13.84 -6.45
CA THR A 183 22.98 -14.15 -7.84
C THR A 183 24.47 -13.92 -8.06
N GLU A 184 25.23 -15.01 -8.22
CA GLU A 184 26.64 -14.93 -8.60
C GLU A 184 26.80 -14.30 -9.99
N GLY A 185 27.91 -13.58 -10.21
CA GLY A 185 28.26 -13.07 -11.55
C GLY A 185 27.80 -11.66 -11.89
N LEU A 186 27.26 -10.90 -10.92
CA LEU A 186 26.90 -9.50 -11.12
C LEU A 186 28.14 -8.59 -11.16
N GLY A 187 28.15 -7.62 -12.07
CA GLY A 187 29.18 -6.58 -12.16
C GLY A 187 30.55 -7.10 -12.56
N VAL A 188 30.62 -8.23 -13.27
CA VAL A 188 31.87 -8.84 -13.73
C VAL A 188 32.34 -8.22 -15.05
N ASP A 189 33.63 -8.38 -15.36
CA ASP A 189 34.18 -7.94 -16.64
C ASP A 189 33.73 -8.84 -17.81
N PHE A 190 34.10 -8.44 -19.03
CA PHE A 190 33.69 -9.11 -20.25
C PHE A 190 34.22 -10.54 -20.33
N GLU A 191 35.47 -10.74 -19.94
CA GLU A 191 36.16 -12.02 -19.97
C GLU A 191 35.50 -13.03 -19.01
N GLU A 192 35.13 -12.62 -17.79
CA GLU A 192 34.40 -13.47 -16.86
C GLU A 192 32.95 -13.69 -17.30
N ALA A 193 32.26 -12.69 -17.85
CA ALA A 193 30.90 -12.88 -18.39
C ALA A 193 30.86 -13.91 -19.54
N ALA A 194 31.89 -13.92 -20.39
CA ALA A 194 32.04 -14.91 -21.46
C ALA A 194 32.40 -16.30 -20.92
N ALA A 195 33.29 -16.39 -19.93
CA ALA A 195 33.63 -17.65 -19.29
C ALA A 195 32.41 -18.28 -18.58
N ARG A 196 31.58 -17.45 -17.95
CA ARG A 196 30.31 -17.89 -17.34
C ARG A 196 29.32 -18.36 -18.39
N GLY A 197 29.12 -17.60 -19.47
CA GLY A 197 28.28 -18.03 -20.60
C GLY A 197 28.70 -19.38 -21.17
N ALA A 198 30.00 -19.63 -21.32
CA ALA A 198 30.52 -20.95 -21.68
C ALA A 198 30.17 -22.01 -20.64
N ARG A 199 30.39 -21.76 -19.33
CA ARG A 199 30.04 -22.72 -18.26
C ARG A 199 28.57 -23.12 -18.27
N TYR A 200 27.64 -22.20 -18.57
CA TYR A 200 26.22 -22.55 -18.69
C TYR A 200 25.92 -23.52 -19.84
N VAL A 201 26.69 -23.46 -20.94
CA VAL A 201 26.55 -24.37 -22.08
C VAL A 201 27.17 -25.75 -21.80
N PHE A 202 28.22 -25.83 -20.97
CA PHE A 202 28.96 -27.08 -20.70
C PHE A 202 28.72 -27.72 -19.32
N GLY A 203 28.08 -27.01 -18.39
CA GLY A 203 28.20 -27.26 -16.94
C GLY A 203 27.32 -28.35 -16.34
N GLY A 204 26.60 -29.15 -17.12
CA GLY A 204 25.76 -30.27 -16.66
C GLY A 204 24.50 -29.89 -15.86
N ASN A 205 24.51 -28.75 -15.16
CA ASN A 205 23.42 -28.28 -14.28
C ASN A 205 22.28 -27.56 -15.02
N TRP A 206 22.49 -27.25 -16.30
CA TRP A 206 21.53 -26.53 -17.15
C TRP A 206 21.26 -27.34 -18.41
N ALA A 207 19.98 -27.44 -18.77
CA ALA A 207 19.51 -28.03 -20.01
C ALA A 207 19.09 -26.92 -20.99
N TRP A 208 19.42 -27.13 -22.27
CA TRP A 208 18.92 -26.29 -23.36
C TRP A 208 17.39 -26.33 -23.38
N HIS A 209 16.76 -25.15 -23.48
CA HIS A 209 15.32 -25.07 -23.67
C HIS A 209 14.99 -24.66 -25.11
N THR A 210 15.52 -23.52 -25.57
CA THR A 210 15.43 -23.08 -26.97
C THR A 210 16.43 -21.95 -27.24
N ALA A 211 16.69 -21.62 -28.49
CA ALA A 211 17.34 -20.37 -28.87
C ALA A 211 16.63 -19.72 -30.06
N ILE A 212 16.72 -18.39 -30.12
CA ILE A 212 16.15 -17.58 -31.19
C ILE A 212 17.30 -16.83 -31.88
N ASP A 213 17.52 -17.11 -33.16
CA ASP A 213 18.44 -16.37 -34.03
C ASP A 213 17.83 -15.01 -34.39
N VAL A 214 17.95 -14.08 -33.43
CA VAL A 214 17.51 -12.70 -33.56
C VAL A 214 18.16 -12.03 -34.76
N GLY A 215 19.47 -12.24 -34.98
CA GLY A 215 20.17 -11.64 -36.12
C GLY A 215 19.61 -12.03 -37.49
N SER A 216 19.00 -13.21 -37.62
CA SER A 216 18.38 -13.67 -38.87
C SER A 216 16.93 -13.22 -39.05
N VAL A 217 16.15 -13.20 -37.96
CA VAL A 217 14.69 -13.03 -38.01
C VAL A 217 14.23 -11.59 -37.76
N TRP A 218 15.06 -10.78 -37.12
CA TRP A 218 14.71 -9.39 -36.80
C TRP A 218 14.48 -8.56 -38.06
N ARG A 219 13.46 -7.72 -38.02
CA ARG A 219 13.08 -6.78 -39.09
C ARG A 219 12.65 -5.48 -38.44
N GLU A 220 13.10 -4.36 -38.99
CA GLU A 220 12.86 -3.03 -38.42
C GLU A 220 11.36 -2.73 -38.24
N ARG A 221 10.53 -3.12 -39.22
CA ARG A 221 9.07 -2.92 -39.25
C ARG A 221 8.25 -3.79 -38.29
N ASP A 222 8.83 -4.86 -37.74
CA ASP A 222 8.12 -5.86 -36.94
C ASP A 222 8.35 -5.66 -35.43
N GLN A 223 9.02 -4.57 -35.05
CA GLN A 223 9.30 -4.20 -33.66
C GLN A 223 8.05 -3.71 -32.93
N HIS A 224 7.95 -3.96 -31.63
CA HIS A 224 6.93 -3.33 -30.82
C HIS A 224 7.15 -1.81 -30.78
N PRO A 225 6.12 -1.01 -31.13
CA PRO A 225 6.27 0.43 -31.18
C PRO A 225 6.66 0.95 -29.80
N LEU A 226 7.64 1.84 -29.79
CA LEU A 226 7.82 2.75 -28.67
C LEU A 226 6.69 3.77 -28.86
N LEU A 227 5.61 3.68 -28.07
CA LEU A 227 4.58 4.72 -28.11
C LEU A 227 5.27 6.05 -27.79
N GLU A 228 5.40 6.91 -28.79
CA GLU A 228 5.80 8.30 -28.60
C GLU A 228 4.72 8.97 -27.77
N SER A 229 4.95 9.09 -26.46
CA SER A 229 4.29 10.18 -25.74
C SER A 229 4.87 11.47 -26.30
N SER A 230 4.04 12.50 -26.39
CA SER A 230 4.34 13.86 -26.85
C SER A 230 5.50 14.55 -26.08
N ASP A 231 6.12 13.86 -25.12
CA ASP A 231 7.33 14.26 -24.39
C ASP A 231 8.64 14.06 -25.18
N ALA A 232 8.60 13.46 -26.37
CA ALA A 232 9.79 12.95 -27.07
C ALA A 232 10.74 14.01 -27.68
N VAL A 233 10.44 15.31 -27.60
CA VAL A 233 11.30 16.38 -28.18
C VAL A 233 12.32 16.96 -27.18
N LEU A 234 12.20 16.71 -25.88
CA LEU A 234 13.14 17.27 -24.90
C LEU A 234 14.01 16.15 -24.30
N HIS A 235 15.32 16.32 -24.43
CA HIS A 235 16.41 15.49 -23.87
C HIS A 235 17.02 14.42 -24.80
N ARG A 236 17.78 14.85 -25.83
CA ARG A 236 18.92 14.06 -26.31
C ARG A 236 20.08 14.12 -25.28
N PRO A 237 20.79 13.01 -25.02
CA PRO A 237 21.92 13.01 -24.09
C PRO A 237 23.18 13.65 -24.71
N PRO A 238 24.06 14.29 -23.91
CA PRO A 238 25.32 14.82 -24.41
C PRO A 238 26.31 13.68 -24.70
N VAL A 239 26.84 13.64 -25.93
CA VAL A 239 27.87 12.71 -26.38
C VAL A 239 29.20 13.06 -25.68
N THR A 240 29.67 12.21 -24.77
CA THR A 240 30.97 12.35 -24.11
C THR A 240 32.08 11.82 -25.02
N ALA A 241 32.95 12.70 -25.53
CA ALA A 241 34.22 12.33 -26.14
C ALA A 241 35.22 11.95 -25.04
N ALA A 242 35.79 10.74 -25.12
CA ALA A 242 36.82 10.27 -24.21
C ALA A 242 38.20 10.71 -24.72
N GLY A 243 38.96 11.42 -23.89
CA GLY A 243 40.37 11.71 -24.16
C GLY A 243 40.86 13.08 -23.69
N ASP A 244 40.63 13.46 -22.44
CA ASP A 244 41.27 14.67 -21.88
C ASP A 244 41.64 14.44 -20.39
N PRO A 245 42.90 14.70 -19.96
CA PRO A 245 43.34 14.56 -18.56
C PRO A 245 42.54 15.41 -17.56
N SER A 246 41.69 16.33 -18.04
CA SER A 246 40.71 17.08 -17.24
C SER A 246 39.66 16.19 -16.54
N VAL A 247 39.54 14.91 -16.91
CA VAL A 247 38.63 13.95 -16.22
C VAL A 247 39.11 13.62 -14.79
N ARG A 248 40.41 13.67 -14.49
CA ARG A 248 40.88 13.50 -13.10
C ARG A 248 40.57 14.73 -12.24
N ALA A 249 40.50 15.92 -12.84
CA ALA A 249 40.03 17.11 -12.15
C ALA A 249 38.50 17.07 -11.93
N ARG A 250 37.72 16.63 -12.93
CA ARG A 250 36.24 16.47 -12.81
C ARG A 250 35.80 15.34 -11.88
N ALA A 251 36.58 14.27 -11.73
CA ALA A 251 36.32 13.24 -10.72
C ALA A 251 36.49 13.78 -9.29
N ARG A 252 37.40 14.73 -9.08
CA ARG A 252 37.48 15.50 -7.83
C ARG A 252 36.35 16.53 -7.70
N THR A 253 35.87 17.12 -8.81
CA THR A 253 34.72 18.03 -8.79
C THR A 253 33.38 17.30 -8.59
N GLN A 254 33.25 16.02 -8.95
CA GLN A 254 32.05 15.21 -8.64
C GLN A 254 31.99 14.78 -7.17
N ILE A 255 33.13 14.65 -6.50
CA ILE A 255 33.18 14.54 -5.03
C ILE A 255 32.79 15.89 -4.37
N LEU A 256 32.87 17.00 -5.11
CA LEU A 256 32.43 18.35 -4.70
C LEU A 256 31.03 18.73 -5.21
N ALA A 257 30.35 17.90 -6.02
CA ALA A 257 28.96 18.10 -6.41
C ALA A 257 28.05 17.58 -5.28
N GLY A 258 27.98 18.41 -4.23
CA GLY A 258 27.36 18.28 -2.91
C GLY A 258 26.24 17.24 -2.65
N PRO A 259 25.96 16.98 -1.36
CA PRO A 259 24.92 16.07 -0.88
C PRO A 259 23.48 16.50 -1.27
N ASP A 260 23.31 17.56 -2.07
CA ASP A 260 22.05 18.08 -2.59
C ASP A 260 21.61 17.39 -3.88
N LYS A 261 22.53 16.90 -4.74
CA LYS A 261 22.14 16.17 -5.96
C LYS A 261 21.43 14.86 -5.65
N ALA A 262 21.93 14.13 -4.63
CA ALA A 262 21.29 12.91 -4.16
C ALA A 262 19.90 13.17 -3.56
N LEU A 263 19.72 14.32 -2.88
CA LEU A 263 18.40 14.74 -2.41
C LEU A 263 17.45 15.10 -3.56
N ASP A 264 17.95 15.77 -4.60
CA ASP A 264 17.17 16.12 -5.78
C ASP A 264 16.68 14.86 -6.53
N ASP A 265 17.50 13.82 -6.63
CA ASP A 265 17.11 12.54 -7.25
C ASP A 265 16.07 11.79 -6.38
N ILE A 266 16.20 11.83 -5.05
CA ILE A 266 15.20 11.25 -4.13
C ILE A 266 13.88 12.03 -4.20
N ALA A 267 13.95 13.37 -4.28
CA ALA A 267 12.77 14.21 -4.45
C ALA A 267 12.06 13.93 -5.79
N ALA A 268 12.80 13.71 -6.89
CA ALA A 268 12.21 13.32 -8.16
C ALA A 268 11.51 11.96 -8.10
N ALA A 269 12.11 10.97 -7.42
CA ALA A 269 11.45 9.69 -7.21
C ALA A 269 10.19 9.80 -6.33
N LEU A 270 10.21 10.70 -5.33
CA LEU A 270 9.04 11.00 -4.50
C LEU A 270 7.95 11.68 -5.33
N ALA A 271 8.29 12.65 -6.18
CA ALA A 271 7.35 13.35 -7.06
C ALA A 271 6.58 12.37 -7.95
N GLU A 272 7.30 11.43 -8.59
CA GLU A 272 6.70 10.42 -9.46
C GLU A 272 5.75 9.49 -8.68
N ALA A 273 6.15 9.08 -7.48
CA ALA A 273 5.34 8.22 -6.62
C ALA A 273 4.06 8.92 -6.14
N VAL A 274 4.17 10.20 -5.73
CA VAL A 274 3.03 11.02 -5.30
C VAL A 274 2.06 11.23 -6.47
N ARG A 275 2.58 11.59 -7.65
CA ARG A 275 1.78 11.82 -8.84
C ARG A 275 1.01 10.56 -9.25
N GLY A 276 1.71 9.43 -9.38
CA GLY A 276 1.09 8.16 -9.75
C GLY A 276 0.02 7.69 -8.75
N GLN A 277 0.17 8.01 -7.47
CA GLN A 277 -0.85 7.75 -6.45
C GLN A 277 -2.12 8.57 -6.72
N TRP A 278 -2.00 9.89 -6.84
CA TRP A 278 -3.16 10.78 -6.95
C TRP A 278 -3.84 10.73 -8.33
N GLU A 279 -3.11 10.51 -9.43
CA GLU A 279 -3.70 10.24 -10.75
C GLU A 279 -4.55 8.95 -10.72
N SER A 280 -4.06 7.91 -10.01
CA SER A 280 -4.80 6.67 -9.85
C SER A 280 -6.08 6.85 -9.01
N GLU A 281 -6.04 7.70 -7.98
CA GLU A 281 -7.23 8.02 -7.17
C GLU A 281 -8.26 8.86 -7.94
N GLN A 282 -7.82 9.82 -8.74
CA GLN A 282 -8.72 10.63 -9.58
C GLN A 282 -9.46 9.78 -10.62
N LEU A 283 -8.74 8.93 -11.35
CA LEU A 283 -9.32 8.03 -12.36
C LEU A 283 -10.36 7.08 -11.77
N ARG A 284 -10.15 6.60 -10.54
CA ARG A 284 -11.08 5.69 -9.85
C ARG A 284 -12.39 6.35 -9.45
N HIS A 285 -12.40 7.66 -9.24
CA HIS A 285 -13.53 8.35 -8.63
C HIS A 285 -14.29 9.28 -9.57
N ARG A 286 -13.84 9.42 -10.83
CA ARG A 286 -14.43 10.29 -11.87
C ARG A 286 -14.73 11.71 -11.39
N SER A 287 -13.98 12.20 -10.40
CA SER A 287 -14.17 13.52 -9.78
C SER A 287 -13.86 14.68 -10.75
N HIS A 288 -13.38 14.36 -11.95
CA HIS A 288 -12.86 15.24 -13.00
C HIS A 288 -13.61 15.15 -14.32
N ASP A 289 -14.69 14.39 -14.35
CA ASP A 289 -15.46 14.18 -15.56
C ASP A 289 -16.67 15.13 -15.54
N PRO A 290 -16.85 16.09 -16.45
CA PRO A 290 -15.99 16.44 -17.58
C PRO A 290 -14.76 17.31 -17.21
N PHE A 291 -14.82 18.07 -16.10
CA PHE A 291 -13.69 18.81 -15.50
C PHE A 291 -13.93 18.98 -13.97
N PRO A 292 -12.97 19.47 -13.16
CA PRO A 292 -13.23 19.80 -11.75
C PRO A 292 -14.24 20.94 -11.63
N LEU A 293 -15.22 20.84 -10.72
CA LEU A 293 -16.15 21.94 -10.42
C LEU A 293 -15.35 23.22 -10.08
N PRO A 294 -15.65 24.37 -10.72
CA PRO A 294 -14.95 25.62 -10.42
C PRO A 294 -15.26 26.02 -8.98
N VAL A 295 -14.23 26.31 -8.21
CA VAL A 295 -14.38 26.77 -6.83
C VAL A 295 -13.82 28.18 -6.75
N HIS A 296 -14.67 29.15 -6.46
CA HIS A 296 -14.30 30.54 -6.25
C HIS A 296 -13.73 30.74 -4.85
N TRP A 297 -12.96 31.82 -4.66
CA TRP A 297 -12.48 32.18 -3.33
C TRP A 297 -12.36 33.69 -3.13
N GLY A 298 -12.55 34.08 -1.88
CA GLY A 298 -12.34 35.43 -1.38
C GLY A 298 -11.26 35.47 -0.29
N ASN A 299 -10.79 36.67 0.04
CA ASN A 299 -9.88 36.82 1.17
C ASN A 299 -10.61 36.58 2.49
N ALA A 300 -9.95 35.87 3.41
CA ALA A 300 -10.47 35.73 4.75
C ALA A 300 -10.39 37.06 5.53
N PRO A 301 -11.20 37.23 6.59
CA PRO A 301 -11.04 38.33 7.55
C PRO A 301 -9.60 38.47 8.07
N ALA A 302 -9.14 39.72 8.24
CA ALA A 302 -7.75 40.03 8.58
C ALA A 302 -7.29 39.49 9.95
N ASP A 303 -8.22 39.21 10.87
CA ASP A 303 -7.97 38.61 12.18
C ASP A 303 -7.58 37.12 12.12
N LEU A 304 -7.86 36.45 11.00
CA LEU A 304 -7.53 35.04 10.77
C LEU A 304 -6.12 34.84 10.19
N MET A 305 -5.48 35.90 9.69
CA MET A 305 -4.17 35.88 9.04
C MET A 305 -3.10 36.62 9.86
N ASP A 306 -1.82 36.42 9.50
CA ASP A 306 -0.74 37.22 10.07
C ASP A 306 -0.66 38.60 9.39
N GLN A 307 0.12 39.52 9.94
CA GLN A 307 0.31 40.84 9.35
C GLN A 307 0.90 40.74 7.93
N GLY A 308 0.42 41.57 7.00
CA GLY A 308 0.85 41.54 5.60
C GLY A 308 2.37 41.69 5.40
N SER A 309 3.03 42.46 6.27
CA SER A 309 4.51 42.58 6.30
C SER A 309 5.21 41.25 6.60
N ASN A 310 4.68 40.46 7.55
CA ASN A 310 5.20 39.13 7.88
C ASN A 310 4.99 38.14 6.73
N ILE A 311 3.84 38.21 6.04
CA ILE A 311 3.51 37.34 4.91
C ILE A 311 4.41 37.64 3.70
N GLN A 312 4.67 38.92 3.41
CA GLN A 312 5.52 39.33 2.29
C GLN A 312 7.02 39.29 2.60
N ASN A 313 7.40 39.04 3.85
CA ASN A 313 8.78 39.17 4.35
C ASN A 313 9.36 40.59 4.14
N LEU A 314 8.51 41.61 4.26
CA LEU A 314 8.86 43.03 4.07
C LEU A 314 8.82 43.78 5.39
N ARG A 315 9.46 44.96 5.44
CA ARG A 315 9.28 45.88 6.57
C ARG A 315 7.83 46.39 6.58
N GLN A 316 7.35 46.78 7.75
CA GLN A 316 5.99 47.32 7.89
C GLN A 316 5.76 48.57 7.01
N SER A 317 6.79 49.36 6.72
CA SER A 317 6.70 50.52 5.82
C SER A 317 6.65 50.15 4.32
N GLU A 318 6.96 48.91 3.95
CA GLU A 318 7.14 48.45 2.56
C GLU A 318 6.02 47.51 2.11
N HIS A 319 5.12 47.10 3.01
CA HIS A 319 4.06 46.16 2.69
C HIS A 319 2.95 46.80 1.84
N THR A 320 2.42 46.04 0.89
CA THR A 320 1.23 46.43 0.11
C THR A 320 0.07 45.49 0.45
N PRO A 321 -1.18 45.95 0.61
CA PRO A 321 -2.33 45.06 0.75
C PRO A 321 -2.38 44.07 -0.42
N MET A 322 -2.40 42.78 -0.13
CA MET A 322 -2.56 41.73 -1.15
C MET A 322 -4.03 41.34 -1.19
N ASP A 323 -4.62 41.42 -2.38
CA ASP A 323 -5.94 40.89 -2.69
C ASP A 323 -5.77 39.70 -3.64
N LEU A 324 -6.04 38.49 -3.14
CA LEU A 324 -5.94 37.25 -3.91
C LEU A 324 -7.33 36.64 -4.18
N GLY A 325 -8.41 37.42 -4.06
CA GLY A 325 -9.77 36.98 -4.41
C GLY A 325 -9.98 36.89 -5.91
N GLY A 326 -10.76 35.90 -6.37
CA GLY A 326 -11.16 35.77 -7.78
C GLY A 326 -11.41 34.33 -8.28
N ASP A 327 -11.73 34.22 -9.58
CA ASP A 327 -11.93 32.97 -10.34
C ASP A 327 -10.62 32.48 -10.98
N LEU A 328 -9.59 32.32 -10.16
CA LEU A 328 -8.28 31.88 -10.67
C LEU A 328 -8.33 30.36 -10.86
N ARG A 329 -8.44 29.91 -12.10
CA ARG A 329 -8.40 28.47 -12.38
C ARG A 329 -7.00 27.96 -12.03
N VAL A 330 -6.92 27.22 -10.90
CA VAL A 330 -5.75 26.57 -10.25
C VAL A 330 -5.19 27.32 -9.02
N ILE A 331 -5.47 26.79 -7.82
CA ILE A 331 -4.94 27.24 -6.51
C ILE A 331 -3.39 27.31 -6.44
N ALA A 332 -2.68 26.52 -7.24
CA ALA A 332 -1.22 26.58 -7.32
C ALA A 332 -0.71 27.98 -7.69
N ASP A 333 -1.49 28.75 -8.45
CA ASP A 333 -1.13 30.11 -8.87
C ASP A 333 -1.29 31.12 -7.74
N ILE A 334 -2.27 30.93 -6.83
CA ILE A 334 -2.33 31.70 -5.58
C ILE A 334 -1.11 31.40 -4.73
N TYR A 335 -0.78 30.12 -4.59
CA TYR A 335 0.32 29.69 -3.73
C TYR A 335 1.65 30.30 -4.18
N ASP A 336 1.90 30.39 -5.49
CA ASP A 336 3.08 31.03 -6.06
C ASP A 336 3.12 32.56 -5.81
N GLN A 337 1.96 33.20 -5.65
CA GLN A 337 1.87 34.63 -5.31
C GLN A 337 2.13 34.93 -3.83
N VAL A 338 2.06 33.93 -2.94
CA VAL A 338 2.28 34.12 -1.49
C VAL A 338 3.78 33.99 -1.17
N PRO A 339 4.50 35.09 -0.86
CA PRO A 339 5.97 35.05 -0.74
C PRO A 339 6.48 34.20 0.44
N SER A 340 5.67 34.05 1.48
CA SER A 340 5.98 33.17 2.61
C SER A 340 5.90 31.67 2.26
N GLY A 341 5.19 31.30 1.19
CA GLY A 341 4.85 29.92 0.85
C GLY A 341 3.94 29.25 1.89
N ARG A 342 3.13 30.03 2.63
CA ARG A 342 2.22 29.52 3.66
C ARG A 342 0.82 29.97 3.37
N LEU A 343 -0.01 29.04 2.94
CA LEU A 343 -1.40 29.29 2.55
C LEU A 343 -2.34 28.46 3.42
N VAL A 344 -3.39 29.08 3.91
CA VAL A 344 -4.51 28.42 4.58
C VAL A 344 -5.74 28.61 3.71
N VAL A 345 -6.44 27.52 3.43
CA VAL A 345 -7.69 27.52 2.68
C VAL A 345 -8.80 27.09 3.61
N LEU A 346 -9.75 27.98 3.82
CA LEU A 346 -10.93 27.78 4.65
C LEU A 346 -12.11 27.48 3.76
N GLY A 347 -12.91 26.47 4.09
CA GLY A 347 -14.13 26.19 3.33
C GLY A 347 -15.11 25.36 4.15
N GLN A 348 -16.40 25.51 3.86
CA GLN A 348 -17.44 24.78 4.58
C GLN A 348 -17.36 23.26 4.37
N ALA A 349 -18.16 22.51 5.13
CA ALA A 349 -18.34 21.08 4.89
C ALA A 349 -18.83 20.87 3.44
N GLY A 350 -18.21 19.96 2.69
CA GLY A 350 -18.60 19.72 1.29
C GLY A 350 -18.10 20.74 0.26
N ALA A 351 -17.39 21.80 0.66
CA ALA A 351 -16.80 22.82 -0.22
C ALA A 351 -15.67 22.33 -1.15
N GLY A 352 -15.42 21.03 -1.26
CA GLY A 352 -14.39 20.49 -2.17
C GLY A 352 -12.93 20.59 -1.69
N LYS A 353 -12.65 20.94 -0.42
CA LYS A 353 -11.28 21.09 0.12
C LYS A 353 -10.30 19.97 -0.27
N THR A 354 -10.69 18.71 -0.13
CA THR A 354 -9.83 17.56 -0.48
C THR A 354 -9.66 17.40 -2.00
N VAL A 355 -10.68 17.73 -2.80
CA VAL A 355 -10.56 17.76 -4.27
C VAL A 355 -9.56 18.83 -4.68
N LEU A 356 -9.70 20.04 -4.12
CA LEU A 356 -8.76 21.15 -4.30
C LEU A 356 -7.34 20.80 -3.84
N ALA A 357 -7.17 20.06 -2.75
CA ALA A 357 -5.87 19.58 -2.29
C ALA A 357 -5.21 18.61 -3.28
N THR A 358 -6.01 17.71 -3.85
CA THR A 358 -5.55 16.74 -4.85
C THR A 358 -5.16 17.48 -6.15
N GLU A 359 -5.98 18.44 -6.57
CA GLU A 359 -5.69 19.31 -7.71
C GLU A 359 -4.44 20.14 -7.55
N PHE A 360 -4.25 20.70 -6.36
CA PHE A 360 -3.04 21.42 -6.02
C PHE A 360 -1.80 20.52 -6.16
N VAL A 361 -1.86 19.29 -5.63
CA VAL A 361 -0.77 18.32 -5.72
C VAL A 361 -0.45 17.98 -7.17
N LEU A 362 -1.46 17.63 -7.98
CA LEU A 362 -1.24 17.22 -9.36
C LEU A 362 -0.80 18.38 -10.24
N THR A 363 -1.38 19.57 -10.08
CA THR A 363 -0.98 20.73 -10.89
C THR A 363 0.45 21.17 -10.60
N LEU A 364 0.88 21.11 -9.33
CA LEU A 364 2.27 21.39 -8.98
C LEU A 364 3.25 20.30 -9.45
N LEU A 365 2.77 19.07 -9.66
CA LEU A 365 3.56 17.93 -10.14
C LEU A 365 3.43 17.69 -11.66
N ASP A 366 2.71 18.54 -12.36
CA ASP A 366 2.55 18.47 -13.81
C ASP A 366 3.93 18.54 -14.50
N PRO A 367 4.26 17.68 -15.49
CA PRO A 367 5.56 17.68 -16.17
C PRO A 367 5.96 19.01 -16.79
N GLY A 368 4.98 19.83 -17.21
CA GLY A 368 5.23 21.16 -17.75
C GLY A 368 5.66 22.17 -16.67
N ARG A 369 5.19 22.00 -15.44
CA ARG A 369 5.41 22.93 -14.31
C ARG A 369 6.56 22.48 -13.39
N TRP A 370 6.61 21.20 -13.02
CA TRP A 370 7.51 20.71 -11.98
C TRP A 370 8.95 20.54 -12.47
N ARG A 371 9.92 20.97 -11.66
CA ARG A 371 11.37 20.81 -11.92
C ARG A 371 12.06 20.18 -10.72
N ARG A 372 13.19 19.49 -10.93
CA ARG A 372 13.97 18.72 -9.90
C ARG A 372 14.36 19.48 -8.62
N ARG A 373 14.20 20.80 -8.56
CA ARG A 373 14.49 21.65 -7.39
C ARG A 373 13.24 22.25 -6.74
N MET A 374 12.08 22.06 -7.35
CA MET A 374 10.81 22.50 -6.81
C MET A 374 10.36 21.53 -5.72
N PRO A 375 9.65 22.02 -4.69
CA PRO A 375 9.16 21.16 -3.63
C PRO A 375 8.16 20.14 -4.18
N VAL A 376 8.16 18.93 -3.61
CA VAL A 376 7.18 17.90 -3.89
C VAL A 376 6.00 18.09 -2.93
N PRO A 377 4.80 18.46 -3.41
CA PRO A 377 3.62 18.57 -2.56
C PRO A 377 3.19 17.18 -2.08
N VAL A 378 2.94 17.01 -0.78
CA VAL A 378 2.51 15.74 -0.21
C VAL A 378 1.29 15.97 0.66
N LEU A 379 0.16 15.37 0.28
CA LEU A 379 -1.08 15.40 1.05
C LEU A 379 -0.97 14.50 2.29
N LEU A 380 -1.21 15.07 3.46
CA LEU A 380 -1.11 14.45 4.77
C LEU A 380 -2.34 14.81 5.62
N SER A 381 -2.98 13.82 6.23
CA SER A 381 -4.11 14.05 7.14
C SER A 381 -3.61 14.34 8.56
N LEU A 382 -4.00 15.49 9.10
CA LEU A 382 -3.64 15.93 10.45
C LEU A 382 -4.29 15.09 11.55
N LEU A 383 -5.32 14.30 11.24
CA LEU A 383 -5.97 13.39 12.18
C LEU A 383 -5.02 12.35 12.78
N SER A 384 -3.95 12.01 12.06
CA SER A 384 -2.91 11.07 12.53
C SER A 384 -1.93 11.71 13.52
N TRP A 385 -1.98 13.03 13.71
CA TRP A 385 -1.14 13.75 14.64
C TRP A 385 -1.86 13.93 15.97
N ASP A 386 -1.16 13.64 17.06
CA ASP A 386 -1.59 14.03 18.41
C ASP A 386 -0.77 15.24 18.87
N PRO A 387 -1.34 16.46 18.85
CA PRO A 387 -0.66 17.66 19.30
C PRO A 387 -0.34 17.64 20.79
N SER A 388 -1.01 16.85 21.63
CA SER A 388 -0.71 16.77 23.07
C SER A 388 0.49 15.87 23.36
N SER A 389 0.84 14.99 22.41
CA SER A 389 2.02 14.14 22.53
C SER A 389 3.29 15.00 22.54
N GLY A 390 4.32 14.59 23.30
CA GLY A 390 5.62 15.28 23.31
C GLY A 390 6.38 15.28 21.97
N VAL A 391 5.79 14.75 20.89
CA VAL A 391 6.38 14.66 19.56
C VAL A 391 6.26 16.01 18.84
N SER A 392 7.36 16.47 18.23
CA SER A 392 7.37 17.71 17.44
C SER A 392 6.69 17.52 16.08
N PHE A 393 6.15 18.59 15.51
CA PHE A 393 5.47 18.56 14.22
C PHE A 393 6.38 18.05 13.08
N HIS A 394 7.63 18.50 13.02
CA HIS A 394 8.61 18.05 12.03
C HIS A 394 8.96 16.55 12.16
N ARG A 395 8.97 16.01 13.39
CA ARG A 395 9.17 14.58 13.61
C ARG A 395 7.98 13.77 13.12
N TRP A 396 6.77 14.22 13.43
CA TRP A 396 5.54 13.61 12.91
C TRP A 396 5.50 13.62 11.38
N LEU A 397 5.81 14.76 10.73
CA LEU A 397 5.91 14.84 9.26
C LEU A 397 6.88 13.80 8.70
N GLY A 398 8.08 13.69 9.28
CA GLY A 398 9.06 12.70 8.84
C GLY A 398 8.57 11.25 9.01
N GLU A 399 7.90 10.97 10.12
CA GLU A 399 7.30 9.65 10.39
C GLU A 399 6.17 9.32 9.39
N GLN A 400 5.32 10.29 9.02
CA GLN A 400 4.28 10.11 8.00
C GLN A 400 4.82 9.93 6.58
N LEU A 401 5.87 10.68 6.20
CA LEU A 401 6.53 10.49 4.90
C LEU A 401 7.13 9.09 4.78
N LEU A 402 7.80 8.64 5.85
CA LEU A 402 8.32 7.28 5.93
C LEU A 402 7.22 6.23 6.02
N SER A 403 6.05 6.56 6.54
CA SER A 403 4.92 5.64 6.66
C SER A 403 4.26 5.39 5.29
N THR A 404 4.10 6.46 4.51
CA THR A 404 3.35 6.51 3.26
C THR A 404 4.19 6.08 2.06
N TYR A 405 5.48 6.47 1.99
CA TYR A 405 6.32 6.22 0.81
C TYR A 405 7.45 5.20 1.11
N PRO A 406 7.33 3.93 0.67
CA PRO A 406 8.34 2.90 0.91
C PRO A 406 9.74 3.24 0.37
N GLY A 407 9.82 3.97 -0.74
CA GLY A 407 11.08 4.44 -1.33
C GLY A 407 11.89 5.32 -0.36
N LEU A 408 11.22 6.18 0.40
CA LEU A 408 11.88 7.02 1.42
C LEU A 408 12.41 6.20 2.59
N ARG A 409 11.73 5.11 3.00
CA ARG A 409 12.26 4.20 4.03
C ARG A 409 13.56 3.55 3.60
N HIS A 410 13.66 3.21 2.32
CA HIS A 410 14.87 2.63 1.76
C HIS A 410 16.03 3.63 1.82
N ALA A 411 15.78 4.88 1.41
CA ALA A 411 16.75 5.97 1.42
C ALA A 411 17.20 6.33 2.86
N GLU A 412 16.25 6.44 3.81
CA GLU A 412 16.54 6.74 5.21
C GLU A 412 17.36 5.64 5.89
N LYS A 413 17.17 4.37 5.52
CA LYS A 413 18.02 3.25 5.98
C LYS A 413 19.45 3.32 5.44
N GLN A 414 19.63 3.86 4.24
CA GLN A 414 20.94 4.02 3.59
C GLN A 414 21.69 5.24 4.14
N SER A 415 20.98 6.35 4.33
CA SER A 415 21.52 7.61 4.82
C SER A 415 20.55 8.20 5.87
N PRO A 416 20.80 7.95 7.16
CA PRO A 416 19.98 8.49 8.24
C PRO A 416 19.92 10.02 8.20
N GLY A 417 18.74 10.59 8.42
CA GLY A 417 18.50 12.03 8.36
C GLY A 417 18.15 12.55 6.96
N THR A 418 18.01 11.69 5.95
CA THR A 418 17.58 12.07 4.59
C THR A 418 16.24 12.79 4.62
N VAL A 419 15.24 12.23 5.30
CA VAL A 419 13.89 12.83 5.38
C VAL A 419 13.93 14.18 6.10
N SER A 420 14.73 14.29 7.15
CA SER A 420 14.91 15.57 7.86
C SER A 420 15.53 16.63 6.96
N ARG A 421 16.50 16.24 6.12
CA ARG A 421 17.10 17.13 5.12
C ARG A 421 16.10 17.51 4.03
N LEU A 422 15.28 16.58 3.53
CA LEU A 422 14.24 16.88 2.53
C LEU A 422 13.25 17.94 3.03
N LEU A 423 12.81 17.83 4.29
CA LEU A 423 11.92 18.80 4.93
C LEU A 423 12.61 20.17 5.11
N THR A 424 13.80 20.18 5.72
CA THR A 424 14.52 21.43 6.03
C THR A 424 15.08 22.16 4.79
N THR A 425 15.26 21.47 3.66
CA THR A 425 15.76 22.06 2.40
C THR A 425 14.67 22.45 1.40
N ARG A 426 13.39 22.50 1.82
CA ARG A 426 12.23 22.80 0.97
C ARG A 426 12.09 21.86 -0.24
N ARG A 427 12.46 20.58 -0.11
CA ARG A 427 12.20 19.58 -1.17
C ARG A 427 10.85 18.90 -1.02
N VAL A 428 10.19 19.07 0.13
CA VAL A 428 8.82 18.61 0.38
C VAL A 428 7.96 19.79 0.79
N LEU A 429 6.78 19.90 0.21
CA LEU A 429 5.73 20.84 0.60
C LEU A 429 4.58 20.07 1.26
N PRO A 430 4.40 20.19 2.60
CA PRO A 430 3.28 19.56 3.27
C PRO A 430 1.95 20.20 2.86
N VAL A 431 1.02 19.39 2.39
CA VAL A 431 -0.39 19.76 2.20
C VAL A 431 -1.17 19.08 3.32
N LEU A 432 -1.66 19.87 4.27
CA LEU A 432 -2.24 19.42 5.52
C LEU A 432 -3.76 19.50 5.43
N ASP A 433 -4.42 18.35 5.39
CA ASP A 433 -5.89 18.25 5.36
C ASP A 433 -6.44 17.83 6.74
N ASP A 434 -7.75 18.00 6.93
CA ASP A 434 -8.52 17.60 8.11
C ASP A 434 -8.14 18.32 9.43
N PHE A 435 -7.69 19.58 9.41
CA PHE A 435 -7.41 20.34 10.65
C PHE A 435 -8.64 20.45 11.56
N ASP A 436 -9.82 20.66 10.97
CA ASP A 436 -11.13 20.70 11.64
C ASP A 436 -11.49 19.37 12.33
N GLY A 437 -10.88 18.28 11.89
CA GLY A 437 -11.08 16.96 12.47
C GLY A 437 -10.41 16.74 13.83
N LEU A 438 -9.42 17.57 14.20
CA LEU A 438 -8.81 17.51 15.53
C LEU A 438 -9.83 17.85 16.62
N ALA A 439 -9.69 17.22 17.80
CA ALA A 439 -10.53 17.54 18.94
C ALA A 439 -10.41 19.03 19.31
N PRO A 440 -11.50 19.72 19.72
CA PRO A 440 -11.48 21.17 19.97
C PRO A 440 -10.33 21.64 20.87
N GLY A 441 -10.05 20.93 21.96
CA GLY A 441 -8.95 21.27 22.89
C GLY A 441 -7.54 21.06 22.34
N LEU A 442 -7.37 20.30 21.26
CA LEU A 442 -6.07 20.03 20.62
C LEU A 442 -5.73 21.02 19.51
N ARG A 443 -6.72 21.72 18.93
CA ARG A 443 -6.51 22.64 17.80
C ARG A 443 -5.64 23.86 18.16
N PRO A 444 -5.82 24.54 19.31
CA PRO A 444 -4.93 25.64 19.70
C PRO A 444 -3.50 25.16 19.95
N GLU A 445 -3.33 23.96 20.50
CA GLU A 445 -2.01 23.35 20.70
C GLU A 445 -1.34 23.00 19.36
N ALA A 446 -2.11 22.49 18.40
CA ALA A 446 -1.65 22.24 17.04
C ALA A 446 -1.08 23.52 16.39
N VAL A 447 -1.83 24.63 16.45
CA VAL A 447 -1.38 25.94 15.93
C VAL A 447 -0.11 26.41 16.63
N ARG A 448 -0.02 26.29 17.96
CA ARG A 448 1.20 26.63 18.72
C ARG A 448 2.40 25.81 18.27
N LYS A 449 2.24 24.49 18.13
CA LYS A 449 3.34 23.58 17.73
C LYS A 449 3.76 23.76 16.28
N ILE A 450 2.84 24.03 15.35
CA ILE A 450 3.17 24.39 13.96
C ILE A 450 3.98 25.69 13.94
N ASN A 451 3.52 26.72 14.65
CA ASN A 451 4.19 28.02 14.77
C ASN A 451 5.59 27.96 15.43
N ALA A 452 5.85 26.94 16.25
CA ALA A 452 7.12 26.72 16.92
C ALA A 452 8.09 25.83 16.11
N SER A 453 7.56 24.94 15.27
CA SER A 453 8.36 23.92 14.58
C SER A 453 8.90 24.37 13.22
N LEU A 454 8.20 25.25 12.52
CA LEU A 454 8.56 25.62 11.14
C LEU A 454 9.63 26.72 11.08
N LYS A 455 10.71 26.47 10.32
CA LYS A 455 11.73 27.48 10.00
C LYS A 455 11.17 28.57 9.09
N GLN A 456 11.82 29.74 9.03
CA GLN A 456 11.34 30.87 8.21
C GLN A 456 11.17 30.54 6.73
N SER A 457 11.95 29.60 6.21
CA SER A 457 11.82 29.12 4.84
C SER A 457 10.71 28.08 4.70
N GLU A 458 10.32 27.31 5.69
CA GLU A 458 9.37 26.20 5.43
C GLU A 458 7.96 26.72 5.08
N GLY A 459 7.38 26.16 4.02
CA GLY A 459 6.04 26.46 3.50
C GLY A 459 5.08 25.28 3.70
N TYR A 460 3.79 25.53 3.59
CA TYR A 460 2.72 24.53 3.67
C TYR A 460 1.42 25.07 3.06
N LEU A 461 0.54 24.14 2.70
CA LEU A 461 -0.87 24.41 2.44
C LEU A 461 -1.68 23.75 3.57
N LEU A 462 -2.57 24.47 4.25
CA LEU A 462 -3.42 23.92 5.31
C LEU A 462 -4.90 24.12 4.97
N LEU A 463 -5.68 23.06 5.11
CA LEU A 463 -7.11 23.05 4.83
C LEU A 463 -7.89 22.90 6.13
N SER A 464 -8.89 23.78 6.33
CA SER A 464 -9.76 23.75 7.51
C SER A 464 -11.15 24.26 7.18
N ARG A 465 -12.08 24.05 8.12
CA ARG A 465 -13.32 24.82 8.18
C ARG A 465 -13.10 26.19 8.82
N PRO A 466 -13.88 27.23 8.43
CA PRO A 466 -13.68 28.59 8.92
C PRO A 466 -13.85 28.74 10.44
N ASP A 467 -14.90 28.16 11.01
CA ASP A 467 -15.24 28.35 12.43
C ASP A 467 -14.26 27.64 13.36
N GLU A 468 -13.85 26.43 13.00
CA GLU A 468 -12.88 25.63 13.73
C GLU A 468 -11.49 26.26 13.71
N TYR A 469 -11.10 26.87 12.59
CA TYR A 469 -9.85 27.61 12.50
C TYR A 469 -9.91 28.91 13.31
N ARG A 470 -11.01 29.68 13.20
CA ARG A 470 -11.23 30.91 13.98
C ARG A 470 -11.14 30.64 15.49
N ALA A 471 -11.80 29.60 15.97
CA ALA A 471 -11.75 29.21 17.38
C ALA A 471 -10.31 28.88 17.83
N ALA A 472 -9.54 28.16 17.01
CA ALA A 472 -8.16 27.81 17.33
C ALA A 472 -7.22 29.04 17.36
N VAL A 473 -7.40 29.96 16.41
CA VAL A 473 -6.62 31.20 16.30
C VAL A 473 -6.93 32.15 17.46
N ALA A 474 -8.19 32.25 17.88
CA ALA A 474 -8.60 33.07 19.02
C ALA A 474 -7.87 32.68 20.33
N GLU A 475 -7.59 31.39 20.54
CA GLU A 475 -6.92 30.89 21.74
C GLU A 475 -5.38 30.80 21.65
N SER A 476 -4.79 31.06 20.48
CA SER A 476 -3.34 30.82 20.30
C SER A 476 -2.56 31.88 19.51
N ARG A 477 -3.22 32.68 18.67
CA ARG A 477 -2.72 33.53 17.55
C ARG A 477 -2.77 32.84 16.19
N ALA A 478 -2.86 33.65 15.13
CA ALA A 478 -2.84 33.19 13.75
C ALA A 478 -1.56 32.44 13.39
N LEU A 479 -1.62 31.61 12.35
CA LEU A 479 -0.43 30.93 11.85
C LEU A 479 0.58 31.95 11.27
N LYS A 480 1.83 31.88 11.72
CA LYS A 480 2.88 32.83 11.35
C LYS A 480 3.11 32.85 9.84
N LYS A 481 3.12 34.06 9.28
CA LYS A 481 3.30 34.37 7.85
C LYS A 481 2.28 33.70 6.93
N ALA A 482 1.16 33.20 7.44
CA ALA A 482 0.15 32.52 6.64
C ALA A 482 -0.79 33.55 5.99
N TYR A 483 -1.00 33.42 4.69
CA TYR A 483 -2.12 34.06 3.99
C TYR A 483 -3.33 33.13 4.04
N VAL A 484 -4.54 33.69 4.15
CA VAL A 484 -5.76 32.91 4.36
C VAL A 484 -6.81 33.29 3.32
N VAL A 485 -7.29 32.29 2.57
CA VAL A 485 -8.38 32.41 1.61
C VAL A 485 -9.57 31.59 2.06
N CYS A 486 -10.78 32.03 1.72
CA CYS A 486 -12.03 31.34 1.97
C CYS A 486 -12.65 30.89 0.65
N LEU A 487 -12.96 29.60 0.52
CA LEU A 487 -13.76 29.07 -0.58
C LEU A 487 -15.17 29.63 -0.48
N GLU A 488 -15.66 30.15 -1.60
CA GLU A 488 -17.01 30.68 -1.76
C GLU A 488 -17.97 29.59 -2.21
N ASP A 489 -19.26 29.86 -2.02
CA ASP A 489 -20.33 28.96 -2.45
C ASP A 489 -20.47 28.97 -3.98
N LEU A 490 -20.90 27.85 -4.55
CA LEU A 490 -21.16 27.76 -5.99
C LEU A 490 -22.31 28.68 -6.40
N THR A 491 -22.12 29.33 -7.53
CA THR A 491 -23.14 30.15 -8.18
C THR A 491 -24.01 29.30 -9.12
N VAL A 492 -25.14 29.87 -9.54
CA VAL A 492 -26.02 29.22 -10.53
C VAL A 492 -25.28 28.93 -11.84
N GLN A 493 -24.40 29.84 -12.25
CA GLN A 493 -23.62 29.68 -13.48
C GLN A 493 -22.66 28.50 -13.39
N ASP A 494 -22.03 28.28 -12.23
CA ASP A 494 -21.03 27.22 -12.05
C ASP A 494 -21.61 25.82 -12.31
N TYR A 495 -22.79 25.53 -11.77
CA TYR A 495 -23.44 24.23 -12.02
C TYR A 495 -24.23 24.19 -13.33
N ALA A 496 -24.66 25.34 -13.87
CA ALA A 496 -25.25 25.44 -15.20
C ALA A 496 -24.25 25.08 -16.31
N ASP A 497 -23.00 25.50 -16.16
CA ASP A 497 -21.92 25.17 -17.09
C ASP A 497 -21.41 23.73 -16.90
N TYR A 498 -21.65 23.13 -15.72
CA TYR A 498 -21.11 21.81 -15.36
C TYR A 498 -22.07 20.64 -15.62
N LEU A 499 -23.31 20.71 -15.12
CA LEU A 499 -24.24 19.58 -15.09
C LEU A 499 -24.65 19.10 -16.51
N PRO A 500 -24.98 19.97 -17.47
CA PRO A 500 -25.30 19.53 -18.84
C PRO A 500 -24.14 18.80 -19.51
N LEU A 501 -22.89 19.23 -19.30
CA LEU A 501 -21.71 18.57 -19.90
C LEU A 501 -21.41 17.18 -19.31
N SER A 502 -22.02 16.86 -18.16
CA SER A 502 -21.86 15.55 -17.50
C SER A 502 -22.87 14.50 -17.97
N ALA A 503 -23.96 14.91 -18.62
CA ALA A 503 -25.05 14.03 -19.02
C ALA A 503 -25.00 13.66 -20.51
N VAL A 504 -25.60 12.53 -20.87
CA VAL A 504 -25.70 12.09 -22.27
C VAL A 504 -26.65 13.04 -23.03
N PRO A 505 -26.23 13.57 -24.20
CA PRO A 505 -27.12 14.37 -25.03
C PRO A 505 -28.32 13.58 -25.54
N GLU A 506 -29.47 14.23 -25.60
CA GLU A 506 -30.68 13.67 -26.22
C GLU A 506 -30.43 13.38 -27.71
N ALA A 507 -31.10 12.34 -28.24
CA ALA A 507 -30.89 11.89 -29.61
C ALA A 507 -31.16 13.02 -30.63
N GLY A 508 -30.08 13.50 -31.26
CA GLY A 508 -30.15 14.51 -32.34
C GLY A 508 -29.91 15.96 -31.92
N GLY A 509 -29.41 16.24 -30.70
CA GLY A 509 -29.12 17.61 -30.25
C GLY A 509 -27.96 17.74 -29.24
N THR A 510 -27.72 18.96 -28.77
CA THR A 510 -26.80 19.30 -27.67
C THR A 510 -27.50 19.37 -26.31
N ARG A 511 -28.82 19.17 -26.28
CA ARG A 511 -29.61 19.26 -25.06
C ARG A 511 -29.47 18.00 -24.21
N THR A 512 -29.53 18.17 -22.90
CA THR A 512 -29.45 17.13 -21.89
C THR A 512 -30.62 17.21 -20.91
N ALA A 513 -30.80 16.16 -20.12
CA ALA A 513 -31.83 16.12 -19.08
C ALA A 513 -31.70 17.26 -18.04
N TRP A 514 -30.52 17.88 -17.90
CA TRP A 514 -30.30 18.99 -16.97
C TRP A 514 -30.76 20.35 -17.50
N ASP A 515 -30.88 20.55 -18.82
CA ASP A 515 -31.20 21.86 -19.38
C ASP A 515 -32.53 22.44 -18.87
N PRO A 516 -33.65 21.67 -18.79
CA PRO A 516 -34.91 22.20 -18.26
C PRO A 516 -34.82 22.64 -16.79
N VAL A 517 -34.00 21.93 -16.00
CA VAL A 517 -33.79 22.22 -14.57
C VAL A 517 -32.97 23.50 -14.42
N VAL A 518 -31.82 23.57 -15.09
CA VAL A 518 -30.92 24.74 -15.06
C VAL A 518 -31.64 26.00 -15.56
N ASP A 519 -32.39 25.87 -16.65
CA ASP A 519 -33.21 26.94 -17.20
C ASP A 519 -34.22 27.49 -16.19
N ARG A 520 -34.90 26.59 -15.45
CA ARG A 520 -35.89 26.97 -14.44
C ARG A 520 -35.24 27.62 -13.23
N LEU A 521 -34.09 27.10 -12.79
CA LEU A 521 -33.28 27.69 -11.72
C LEU A 521 -32.82 29.13 -12.05
N GLY A 522 -32.55 29.40 -13.34
CA GLY A 522 -32.17 30.72 -13.82
C GLY A 522 -33.36 31.70 -13.98
N ARG A 523 -34.54 31.20 -14.40
CA ARG A 523 -35.70 32.04 -14.74
C ARG A 523 -36.64 32.33 -13.55
N ASP A 524 -36.84 31.38 -12.66
CA ASP A 524 -37.88 31.46 -11.62
C ASP A 524 -37.27 31.41 -10.22
N THR A 525 -36.73 32.55 -9.78
CA THR A 525 -35.99 32.65 -8.52
C THR A 525 -36.86 32.72 -7.27
N ALA A 526 -38.18 32.92 -7.44
CA ALA A 526 -39.12 33.16 -6.34
C ALA A 526 -39.97 31.92 -5.99
N ALA A 527 -39.99 30.90 -6.86
CA ALA A 527 -40.61 29.63 -6.53
C ALA A 527 -39.88 28.94 -5.35
N PRO A 528 -40.60 28.46 -4.32
CA PRO A 528 -39.99 27.81 -3.15
C PRO A 528 -39.08 26.63 -3.51
N GLU A 529 -39.45 25.83 -4.51
CA GLU A 529 -38.68 24.65 -4.93
C GLU A 529 -37.34 25.07 -5.58
N THR A 530 -37.35 26.16 -6.36
CA THR A 530 -36.13 26.72 -6.95
C THR A 530 -35.21 27.30 -5.87
N GLU A 531 -35.76 28.01 -4.89
CA GLU A 531 -34.98 28.58 -3.77
C GLU A 531 -34.27 27.47 -2.99
N VAL A 532 -35.01 26.43 -2.59
CA VAL A 532 -34.49 25.27 -1.86
C VAL A 532 -33.40 24.54 -2.65
N LEU A 533 -33.61 24.31 -3.95
CA LEU A 533 -32.62 23.61 -4.78
C LEU A 533 -31.35 24.45 -4.99
N ARG A 534 -31.49 25.78 -5.17
CA ARG A 534 -30.33 26.69 -5.25
C ARG A 534 -29.53 26.71 -3.96
N GLU A 535 -30.21 26.69 -2.81
CA GLU A 535 -29.55 26.65 -1.51
C GLU A 535 -28.77 25.34 -1.31
N ALA A 536 -29.31 24.20 -1.75
CA ALA A 536 -28.61 22.91 -1.71
C ALA A 536 -27.39 22.87 -2.65
N PHE A 537 -27.52 23.43 -3.85
CA PHE A 537 -26.48 23.42 -4.88
C PHE A 537 -25.37 24.46 -4.68
N THR A 538 -25.40 25.20 -3.56
CA THR A 538 -24.27 26.03 -3.11
C THR A 538 -23.00 25.21 -2.85
N THR A 539 -23.12 23.92 -2.55
CA THR A 539 -21.97 23.07 -2.24
C THR A 539 -21.57 22.16 -3.42
N PRO A 540 -20.26 22.06 -3.74
CA PRO A 540 -19.76 21.11 -4.73
C PRO A 540 -20.14 19.66 -4.44
N LEU A 541 -20.27 19.28 -3.17
CA LEU A 541 -20.73 17.95 -2.80
C LEU A 541 -22.14 17.66 -3.33
N ALA A 542 -23.12 18.55 -3.12
CA ALA A 542 -24.50 18.34 -3.57
C ALA A 542 -24.57 18.19 -5.10
N VAL A 543 -23.88 19.07 -5.84
CA VAL A 543 -23.79 19.01 -7.31
C VAL A 543 -23.13 17.70 -7.77
N SER A 544 -22.05 17.26 -7.10
CA SER A 544 -21.38 15.99 -7.43
C SER A 544 -22.24 14.74 -7.14
N LEU A 545 -23.06 14.78 -6.09
CA LEU A 545 -24.01 13.69 -5.78
C LEU A 545 -25.13 13.65 -6.82
N ALA A 546 -25.70 14.81 -7.14
CA ALA A 546 -26.73 14.95 -8.17
C ALA A 546 -26.23 14.45 -9.53
N ARG A 547 -25.04 14.89 -9.95
CA ARG A 547 -24.37 14.38 -11.16
C ARG A 547 -24.26 12.86 -11.16
N ARG A 548 -23.81 12.27 -10.06
CA ARG A 548 -23.64 10.80 -9.99
C ARG A 548 -24.97 10.05 -10.05
N ILE A 549 -26.05 10.62 -9.53
CA ILE A 549 -27.37 9.99 -9.51
C ILE A 549 -28.05 10.08 -10.88
N TYR A 550 -28.01 11.26 -11.51
CA TYR A 550 -28.79 11.54 -12.72
C TYR A 550 -27.97 11.48 -14.03
N SER A 551 -26.65 11.70 -13.98
CA SER A 551 -25.78 11.74 -15.18
C SER A 551 -24.91 10.50 -15.36
N ASP A 552 -24.35 9.93 -14.28
CA ASP A 552 -23.43 8.77 -14.37
C ASP A 552 -24.17 7.42 -14.50
N GLY A 553 -25.50 7.40 -14.48
CA GLY A 553 -26.32 6.19 -14.58
C GLY A 553 -26.32 5.57 -15.98
N ASP A 554 -26.27 4.24 -16.07
CA ASP A 554 -26.41 3.52 -17.33
C ASP A 554 -27.76 3.82 -17.99
N ALA A 555 -27.78 3.83 -19.33
CA ALA A 555 -28.89 4.23 -20.21
C ALA A 555 -30.25 3.51 -19.98
N GLY A 556 -30.36 2.62 -18.99
CA GLY A 556 -31.56 1.87 -18.63
C GLY A 556 -32.30 2.33 -17.36
N SER A 557 -31.74 3.23 -16.53
CA SER A 557 -32.47 3.79 -15.36
C SER A 557 -32.17 5.26 -15.10
N VAL A 558 -32.20 6.09 -16.16
CA VAL A 558 -32.00 7.53 -16.01
C VAL A 558 -33.22 8.11 -15.29
N LYS A 559 -33.10 8.34 -13.98
CA LYS A 559 -34.03 9.19 -13.24
C LYS A 559 -34.02 10.58 -13.87
N ASP A 560 -35.17 11.22 -13.96
CA ASP A 560 -35.28 12.57 -14.51
C ASP A 560 -34.88 13.60 -13.42
N PRO A 561 -33.87 14.46 -13.63
CA PRO A 561 -33.50 15.48 -12.65
C PRO A 561 -34.60 16.53 -12.43
N ALA A 562 -35.61 16.63 -13.31
CA ALA A 562 -36.79 17.46 -13.09
C ALA A 562 -37.55 17.10 -11.79
N GLU A 563 -37.36 15.87 -11.30
CA GLU A 563 -37.93 15.38 -10.05
C GLU A 563 -37.48 16.22 -8.83
N LEU A 564 -36.33 16.90 -8.91
CA LEU A 564 -35.82 17.81 -7.87
C LEU A 564 -36.62 19.12 -7.75
N LEU A 565 -37.39 19.48 -8.77
CA LEU A 565 -38.23 20.68 -8.85
C LEU A 565 -39.73 20.35 -8.79
N GLU A 566 -40.07 19.13 -8.35
CA GLU A 566 -41.46 18.75 -8.09
C GLU A 566 -42.05 19.57 -6.91
N PRO A 567 -43.24 20.17 -7.08
CA PRO A 567 -43.88 20.93 -6.02
C PRO A 567 -44.05 20.11 -4.73
N ASP A 568 -43.83 20.75 -3.58
CA ASP A 568 -43.99 20.19 -2.23
C ASP A 568 -43.14 18.94 -1.90
N ARG A 569 -42.24 18.51 -2.79
CA ARG A 569 -41.40 17.32 -2.56
C ARG A 569 -40.33 17.57 -1.49
N PHE A 570 -39.71 18.75 -1.55
CA PHE A 570 -38.63 19.16 -0.65
C PHE A 570 -39.00 20.47 0.01
N ALA A 571 -39.10 20.46 1.33
CA ALA A 571 -39.46 21.64 2.12
C ALA A 571 -38.25 22.50 2.49
N THR A 572 -37.06 21.89 2.57
CA THR A 572 -35.83 22.57 2.99
C THR A 572 -34.60 22.04 2.25
N ARG A 573 -33.52 22.81 2.28
CA ARG A 573 -32.20 22.40 1.79
C ARG A 573 -31.78 21.02 2.31
N GLU A 574 -31.95 20.77 3.61
CA GLU A 574 -31.54 19.52 4.24
C GLU A 574 -32.30 18.32 3.68
N SER A 575 -33.59 18.50 3.31
CA SER A 575 -34.38 17.42 2.70
C SER A 575 -33.85 17.02 1.32
N VAL A 576 -33.32 17.97 0.55
CA VAL A 576 -32.63 17.70 -0.73
C VAL A 576 -31.30 16.98 -0.47
N GLU A 577 -30.48 17.49 0.44
CA GLU A 577 -29.19 16.87 0.78
C GLU A 577 -29.36 15.43 1.32
N GLU A 578 -30.37 15.22 2.17
CA GLU A 578 -30.71 13.90 2.73
C GLU A 578 -31.14 12.92 1.63
N TYR A 579 -31.96 13.38 0.69
CA TYR A 579 -32.35 12.60 -0.48
C TYR A 579 -31.15 12.20 -1.35
N LEU A 580 -30.29 13.17 -1.71
CA LEU A 580 -29.10 12.93 -2.52
C LEU A 580 -28.13 11.96 -1.84
N LEU A 581 -27.94 12.06 -0.52
CA LEU A 581 -27.08 11.13 0.24
C LEU A 581 -27.66 9.70 0.28
N GLY A 582 -28.98 9.56 0.38
CA GLY A 582 -29.66 8.27 0.35
C GLY A 582 -29.58 7.59 -1.02
N GLU A 583 -29.89 8.35 -2.08
CA GLU A 583 -29.87 7.88 -3.47
C GLU A 583 -28.46 7.59 -3.98
N PHE A 584 -27.45 8.28 -3.46
CA PHE A 584 -26.05 8.00 -3.79
C PHE A 584 -25.65 6.54 -3.51
N ILE A 585 -26.17 5.92 -2.45
CA ILE A 585 -25.88 4.51 -2.14
C ILE A 585 -26.56 3.59 -3.15
N GLU A 586 -27.79 3.92 -3.55
CA GLU A 586 -28.53 3.17 -4.58
C GLU A 586 -27.79 3.23 -5.92
N ALA A 587 -27.45 4.44 -6.37
CA ALA A 587 -26.69 4.67 -7.61
C ALA A 587 -25.33 3.98 -7.56
N ALA A 588 -24.61 4.05 -6.44
CA ALA A 588 -23.30 3.42 -6.29
C ALA A 588 -23.35 1.89 -6.33
N TYR A 589 -24.48 1.25 -6.01
CA TYR A 589 -24.67 -0.21 -6.01
C TYR A 589 -25.59 -0.70 -7.15
N ALA A 590 -25.96 0.17 -8.09
CA ALA A 590 -26.72 -0.20 -9.28
C ALA A 590 -25.95 -1.25 -10.12
N PRO A 591 -26.66 -2.24 -10.71
CA PRO A 591 -26.02 -3.26 -11.55
C PRO A 591 -25.58 -2.67 -12.90
N GLU A 592 -24.27 -2.76 -13.21
CA GLU A 592 -23.71 -2.42 -14.55
C GLU A 592 -24.28 -3.40 -15.61
N PRO A 593 -24.67 -2.93 -16.82
CA PRO A 593 -25.08 -3.80 -17.92
C PRO A 593 -23.91 -4.65 -18.43
N ASP A 594 -24.24 -5.86 -18.90
CA ASP A 594 -23.33 -6.94 -19.33
C ASP A 594 -22.45 -6.63 -20.57
N ASP A 595 -22.41 -5.37 -21.05
CA ASP A 595 -21.82 -4.98 -22.34
C ASP A 595 -20.32 -4.65 -22.31
N PHE A 596 -19.68 -4.63 -21.14
CA PHE A 596 -18.22 -4.60 -21.08
C PHE A 596 -17.65 -6.01 -21.30
N PRO A 597 -16.65 -6.19 -22.19
CA PRO A 597 -16.07 -7.51 -22.45
C PRO A 597 -15.61 -8.13 -21.12
N ARG A 598 -16.23 -9.27 -20.78
CA ARG A 598 -15.94 -10.01 -19.56
C ARG A 598 -14.41 -10.11 -19.40
N PRO A 599 -13.84 -9.64 -18.28
CA PRO A 599 -12.43 -9.89 -18.03
C PRO A 599 -12.20 -11.40 -18.03
N ALA A 600 -11.06 -11.82 -18.56
CA ALA A 600 -10.75 -13.21 -18.82
C ALA A 600 -11.07 -14.13 -17.61
N PRO A 601 -11.47 -15.40 -17.80
CA PRO A 601 -12.02 -16.31 -16.76
C PRO A 601 -11.22 -16.50 -15.44
N TRP A 602 -10.01 -15.96 -15.39
CA TRP A 602 -8.98 -16.13 -14.38
C TRP A 602 -8.95 -14.95 -13.39
N SER A 603 -9.62 -13.82 -13.67
CA SER A 603 -9.73 -12.66 -12.76
C SER A 603 -10.73 -12.88 -11.62
N ARG A 604 -10.74 -14.08 -11.02
CA ARG A 604 -11.58 -14.43 -9.86
C ARG A 604 -11.03 -13.84 -8.55
N ARG A 605 -10.87 -12.52 -8.49
CA ARG A 605 -10.87 -11.79 -7.20
C ARG A 605 -11.98 -10.74 -7.24
N SER A 606 -13.13 -11.21 -6.75
CA SER A 606 -14.40 -10.51 -6.51
C SER A 606 -15.30 -10.35 -7.74
N PRO A 607 -16.37 -11.17 -7.86
CA PRO A 607 -17.47 -10.85 -8.76
C PRO A 607 -18.05 -9.50 -8.35
N ARG A 608 -18.08 -8.52 -9.26
CA ARG A 608 -18.94 -7.34 -9.12
C ARG A 608 -20.37 -7.86 -8.94
N GLY A 609 -21.09 -7.35 -7.93
CA GLY A 609 -22.51 -7.66 -7.73
C GLY A 609 -22.85 -8.81 -6.77
N ARG A 610 -22.34 -8.82 -5.53
CA ARG A 610 -22.89 -9.71 -4.47
C ARG A 610 -23.84 -9.04 -3.48
N HIS A 611 -23.87 -7.71 -3.43
CA HIS A 611 -24.58 -6.98 -2.40
C HIS A 611 -25.55 -6.02 -3.06
N SER A 612 -26.84 -6.13 -2.72
CA SER A 612 -27.84 -5.15 -3.12
C SER A 612 -27.59 -3.83 -2.38
N ALA A 613 -28.08 -2.72 -2.95
CA ALA A 613 -28.00 -1.41 -2.32
C ALA A 613 -28.64 -1.39 -0.91
N ASP A 614 -29.77 -2.07 -0.72
CA ASP A 614 -30.40 -2.25 0.60
C ASP A 614 -29.46 -2.89 1.64
N GLN A 615 -28.74 -3.94 1.24
CA GLN A 615 -27.78 -4.62 2.13
C GLN A 615 -26.62 -3.69 2.46
N ALA A 616 -26.09 -2.97 1.47
CA ALA A 616 -25.02 -2.01 1.67
C ALA A 616 -25.45 -0.87 2.60
N ARG A 617 -26.63 -0.27 2.39
CA ARG A 617 -27.22 0.78 3.24
C ARG A 617 -27.33 0.30 4.68
N LYS A 618 -27.86 -0.90 4.91
CA LYS A 618 -27.99 -1.50 6.25
C LYS A 618 -26.63 -1.64 6.95
N TRP A 619 -25.63 -2.20 6.26
CA TRP A 619 -24.32 -2.46 6.85
C TRP A 619 -23.51 -1.17 7.06
N LEU A 620 -23.54 -0.24 6.11
CA LEU A 620 -22.91 1.08 6.26
C LEU A 620 -23.58 1.88 7.38
N GLY A 621 -24.91 1.83 7.52
CA GLY A 621 -25.64 2.44 8.63
C GLY A 621 -25.33 1.82 9.99
N TYR A 622 -25.04 0.52 10.05
CA TYR A 622 -24.50 -0.09 11.29
C TYR A 622 -23.10 0.45 11.62
N LEU A 623 -22.21 0.50 10.63
CA LEU A 623 -20.84 1.02 10.80
C LEU A 623 -20.84 2.48 11.24
N ALA A 624 -21.64 3.32 10.59
CA ALA A 624 -21.75 4.74 10.92
C ALA A 624 -22.23 4.96 12.36
N ARG A 625 -23.28 4.23 12.81
CA ARG A 625 -23.76 4.29 14.20
C ARG A 625 -22.72 3.83 15.22
N ASP A 626 -22.02 2.73 14.92
CA ASP A 626 -20.96 2.21 15.79
C ASP A 626 -19.78 3.19 15.89
N MET A 627 -19.37 3.80 14.77
CA MET A 627 -18.34 4.83 14.74
C MET A 627 -18.71 6.04 15.59
N GLU A 628 -19.96 6.49 15.49
CA GLU A 628 -20.45 7.65 16.24
C GLU A 628 -20.62 7.36 17.72
N ALA A 629 -21.06 6.16 18.09
CA ALA A 629 -21.11 5.71 19.48
C ALA A 629 -19.71 5.66 20.12
N ARG A 630 -18.68 5.37 19.33
CA ARG A 630 -17.27 5.31 19.76
C ARG A 630 -16.53 6.64 19.59
N SER A 631 -17.17 7.68 19.05
CA SER A 631 -16.54 8.95 18.67
C SER A 631 -15.28 8.77 17.82
N THR A 632 -15.30 7.80 16.90
CA THR A 632 -14.19 7.55 15.95
C THR A 632 -14.60 7.91 14.53
N ARG A 633 -13.63 8.37 13.73
CA ARG A 633 -13.80 8.63 12.30
C ARG A 633 -13.24 7.51 11.42
N SER A 634 -12.61 6.51 12.03
CA SER A 634 -11.95 5.42 11.30
C SER A 634 -12.51 4.03 11.65
N ILE A 635 -12.62 3.23 10.59
CA ILE A 635 -12.97 1.82 10.59
C ILE A 635 -11.67 1.04 10.67
N ALA A 636 -11.20 0.86 11.90
CA ALA A 636 -10.11 -0.05 12.23
C ALA A 636 -10.68 -1.43 12.58
N TRP A 637 -10.43 -2.44 11.74
CA TRP A 637 -11.00 -3.78 11.93
C TRP A 637 -10.60 -4.42 13.27
N TRP A 638 -9.45 -4.02 13.83
CA TRP A 638 -8.98 -4.44 15.14
C TRP A 638 -9.54 -3.62 16.31
N GLU A 639 -10.14 -2.46 16.06
CA GLU A 639 -10.88 -1.69 17.08
C GLU A 639 -12.39 -1.98 17.05
N GLN A 640 -12.91 -2.53 15.94
CA GLN A 640 -14.29 -3.06 15.82
C GLN A 640 -14.59 -4.24 16.78
N ASN A 641 -13.65 -4.58 17.67
CA ASN A 641 -13.67 -5.69 18.62
C ASN A 641 -14.62 -5.52 19.83
N LEU A 642 -15.74 -4.80 19.72
CA LEU A 642 -16.57 -4.45 20.89
C LEU A 642 -18.06 -4.80 20.81
N ALA A 643 -18.52 -5.46 19.74
CA ALA A 643 -19.95 -5.78 19.57
C ALA A 643 -20.41 -7.17 20.08
N LEU A 644 -19.52 -7.96 20.70
CA LEU A 644 -19.88 -9.26 21.28
C LEU A 644 -20.48 -9.07 22.70
N PRO A 645 -21.69 -9.56 22.97
CA PRO A 645 -22.25 -9.51 24.32
C PRO A 645 -21.42 -10.37 25.28
N PRO A 646 -21.33 -10.03 26.58
CA PRO A 646 -20.61 -10.83 27.58
C PRO A 646 -21.02 -12.31 27.59
N LEU A 647 -22.30 -12.58 27.30
CA LEU A 647 -22.86 -13.93 27.24
C LEU A 647 -22.23 -14.81 26.16
N PHE A 648 -21.79 -14.24 25.03
CA PHE A 648 -21.11 -15.00 23.98
C PHE A 648 -19.80 -15.61 24.49
N PHE A 649 -19.04 -14.85 25.28
CA PHE A 649 -17.78 -15.33 25.86
C PHE A 649 -18.01 -16.38 26.94
N VAL A 650 -19.08 -16.25 27.72
CA VAL A 650 -19.51 -17.28 28.67
C VAL A 650 -19.84 -18.56 27.90
N ALA A 651 -20.67 -18.49 26.86
CA ALA A 651 -21.05 -19.66 26.06
C ALA A 651 -19.86 -20.31 25.35
N ALA A 652 -18.96 -19.54 24.73
CA ALA A 652 -17.76 -20.06 24.09
C ALA A 652 -16.79 -20.70 25.10
N GLY A 653 -16.63 -20.08 26.28
CA GLY A 653 -15.86 -20.65 27.39
C GLY A 653 -16.47 -21.96 27.88
N THR A 654 -17.78 -21.99 28.12
CA THR A 654 -18.51 -23.20 28.56
C THR A 654 -18.45 -24.31 27.52
N LEU A 655 -18.58 -24.00 26.23
CA LEU A 655 -18.44 -24.97 25.15
C LEU A 655 -17.02 -25.55 25.10
N LEU A 656 -15.99 -24.70 25.23
CA LEU A 656 -14.60 -25.15 25.30
C LEU A 656 -14.38 -26.03 26.54
N ALA A 657 -14.95 -25.66 27.68
CA ALA A 657 -14.91 -26.45 28.91
C ALA A 657 -15.55 -27.82 28.73
N ALA A 658 -16.75 -27.87 28.14
CA ALA A 658 -17.50 -29.09 27.91
C ALA A 658 -16.78 -30.02 26.92
N LEU A 659 -16.26 -29.47 25.82
CA LEU A 659 -15.43 -30.22 24.88
C LEU A 659 -14.17 -30.76 25.57
N SER A 660 -13.49 -29.91 26.35
CA SER A 660 -12.29 -30.29 27.13
C SER A 660 -12.57 -31.40 28.13
N LEU A 661 -13.71 -31.33 28.81
CA LEU A 661 -14.18 -32.34 29.75
C LEU A 661 -14.50 -33.65 29.02
N GLY A 662 -15.25 -33.59 27.91
CA GLY A 662 -15.66 -34.75 27.13
C GLY A 662 -14.48 -35.50 26.49
N GLY A 663 -13.53 -34.77 25.89
CA GLY A 663 -12.32 -35.38 25.32
C GLY A 663 -11.42 -36.00 26.39
N SER A 664 -11.33 -35.36 27.56
CA SER A 664 -10.54 -35.91 28.68
C SER A 664 -11.20 -37.13 29.32
N ALA A 665 -12.53 -37.14 29.46
CA ALA A 665 -13.28 -38.31 29.94
C ALA A 665 -13.18 -39.49 28.94
N LEU A 666 -13.17 -39.20 27.64
CA LEU A 666 -12.99 -40.21 26.59
C LEU A 666 -11.57 -40.82 26.61
N LEU A 667 -10.55 -40.01 26.91
CA LEU A 667 -9.15 -40.44 26.94
C LEU A 667 -8.71 -41.03 28.30
N ALA A 668 -9.40 -40.69 29.40
CA ALA A 668 -9.05 -41.12 30.77
C ALA A 668 -8.85 -42.64 30.96
N PRO A 669 -9.69 -43.54 30.38
CA PRO A 669 -9.49 -44.98 30.50
C PRO A 669 -8.18 -45.48 29.87
N LEU A 670 -7.65 -44.78 28.86
CA LEU A 670 -6.38 -45.13 28.21
C LEU A 670 -5.16 -44.93 29.14
N PHE A 671 -5.34 -44.22 30.26
CA PHE A 671 -4.32 -43.89 31.24
C PHE A 671 -4.56 -44.49 32.62
N GLY A 672 -5.56 -45.38 32.77
CA GLY A 672 -5.92 -45.97 34.06
C GLY A 672 -6.55 -44.96 35.05
N ILE A 673 -7.07 -43.85 34.54
CA ILE A 673 -7.76 -42.82 35.34
C ILE A 673 -9.25 -43.22 35.43
N HIS A 674 -9.68 -43.64 36.62
CA HIS A 674 -11.07 -43.95 36.95
C HIS A 674 -11.97 -42.69 36.86
N PRO A 675 -13.22 -42.80 36.37
CA PRO A 675 -14.13 -41.64 36.25
C PRO A 675 -14.43 -40.91 37.58
N ASP A 676 -14.14 -41.50 38.73
CA ASP A 676 -14.40 -40.93 40.06
C ASP A 676 -13.34 -39.90 40.53
N TYR A 677 -12.32 -39.60 39.71
CA TYR A 677 -11.24 -38.69 40.11
C TYR A 677 -11.62 -37.19 39.97
N PRO A 678 -11.31 -36.35 40.97
CA PRO A 678 -11.58 -34.92 40.96
C PRO A 678 -10.74 -34.12 39.94
N VAL A 679 -9.74 -34.73 39.28
CA VAL A 679 -8.93 -34.10 38.22
C VAL A 679 -9.80 -33.63 37.06
N LEU A 680 -10.83 -34.39 36.69
CA LEU A 680 -11.76 -34.01 35.64
C LEU A 680 -12.49 -32.71 36.01
N ALA A 681 -12.71 -32.44 37.30
CA ALA A 681 -13.34 -31.21 37.80
C ALA A 681 -12.41 -29.97 37.77
N LEU A 682 -11.10 -30.12 37.56
CA LEU A 682 -10.14 -29.01 37.39
C LEU A 682 -9.92 -28.61 35.92
N LEU A 683 -10.33 -29.44 34.97
CA LEU A 683 -10.28 -29.14 33.52
C LEU A 683 -11.20 -28.01 33.02
N PRO A 684 -12.32 -27.61 33.68
CA PRO A 684 -13.03 -26.38 33.32
C PRO A 684 -12.33 -25.10 33.82
N LEU A 685 -11.27 -25.20 34.65
CA LEU A 685 -10.55 -24.05 35.19
C LEU A 685 -9.97 -23.11 34.10
N PRO A 686 -9.40 -23.59 32.97
CA PRO A 686 -8.96 -22.72 31.87
C PRO A 686 -10.11 -21.97 31.20
N ALA A 687 -11.29 -22.57 31.10
CA ALA A 687 -12.48 -21.91 30.58
C ALA A 687 -13.04 -20.87 31.58
N LEU A 688 -12.98 -21.17 32.88
CA LEU A 688 -13.40 -20.27 33.95
C LEU A 688 -12.41 -19.09 34.10
N LEU A 689 -11.12 -19.35 33.94
CA LEU A 689 -10.07 -18.35 33.82
C LEU A 689 -10.20 -17.54 32.52
N TYR A 690 -10.59 -18.16 31.39
CA TYR A 690 -10.90 -17.45 30.16
C TYR A 690 -12.08 -16.48 30.36
N VAL A 691 -13.17 -16.92 30.98
CA VAL A 691 -14.33 -16.07 31.34
C VAL A 691 -14.00 -15.02 32.41
N ARG A 692 -13.05 -15.28 33.32
CA ARG A 692 -12.63 -14.30 34.33
C ARG A 692 -11.63 -13.27 33.80
N HIS A 693 -10.74 -13.69 32.92
CA HIS A 693 -9.67 -12.87 32.35
C HIS A 693 -10.00 -12.31 30.96
N TYR A 694 -11.16 -12.62 30.35
CA TYR A 694 -11.56 -12.00 29.07
C TYR A 694 -11.57 -10.46 29.12
N PRO A 695 -11.92 -9.75 30.23
CA PRO A 695 -11.86 -8.29 30.23
C PRO A 695 -10.41 -7.79 30.10
N VAL A 696 -9.46 -8.56 30.63
CA VAL A 696 -8.03 -8.30 30.53
C VAL A 696 -7.52 -8.68 29.14
N ALA A 697 -7.88 -9.86 28.61
CA ALA A 697 -7.54 -10.31 27.26
C ALA A 697 -8.11 -9.37 26.17
N ARG A 698 -9.31 -8.82 26.39
CA ARG A 698 -9.94 -7.76 25.59
C ARG A 698 -9.12 -6.47 25.61
N ARG A 699 -8.53 -6.12 26.75
CA ARG A 699 -7.69 -4.92 26.93
C ARG A 699 -6.25 -5.13 26.43
N THR A 700 -5.71 -6.35 26.50
CA THR A 700 -4.36 -6.69 26.01
C THR A 700 -4.31 -7.05 24.52
N SER A 701 -5.36 -7.63 23.94
CA SER A 701 -5.48 -7.79 22.48
C SER A 701 -5.55 -6.43 21.77
N THR A 702 -6.17 -5.43 22.41
CA THR A 702 -6.06 -4.03 21.96
C THR A 702 -4.67 -3.44 22.18
N MET A 703 -3.90 -3.87 23.20
CA MET A 703 -2.52 -3.42 23.40
C MET A 703 -1.53 -3.99 22.37
N PHE A 704 -1.78 -5.19 21.83
CA PHE A 704 -0.95 -5.79 20.78
C PHE A 704 -0.89 -4.93 19.50
N LEU A 705 -1.89 -4.05 19.30
CA LEU A 705 -1.98 -3.14 18.16
C LEU A 705 -1.85 -1.66 18.57
N ARG A 706 -2.40 -1.27 19.74
CA ARG A 706 -2.10 0.00 20.39
C ARG A 706 -1.02 -0.22 21.43
N THR A 707 0.26 -0.02 21.11
CA THR A 707 1.16 0.79 21.97
C THR A 707 2.60 0.85 21.46
N VAL A 708 3.01 2.10 21.25
CA VAL A 708 4.37 2.66 21.33
C VAL A 708 5.36 2.21 20.24
N THR A 709 5.75 3.20 19.45
CA THR A 709 7.01 3.28 18.69
C THR A 709 8.20 3.05 19.63
N VAL A 710 8.48 1.81 20.02
CA VAL A 710 9.73 1.50 20.70
C VAL A 710 10.81 1.56 19.63
N GLN A 711 11.50 2.70 19.55
CA GLN A 711 12.75 2.79 18.80
C GLN A 711 13.66 1.66 19.28
N ARG A 712 14.03 0.77 18.34
CA ARG A 712 14.88 -0.39 18.59
C ARG A 712 16.28 0.06 18.99
N THR A 713 16.50 0.30 20.28
CA THR A 713 17.84 0.38 20.84
C THR A 713 18.33 -1.02 21.19
N THR A 714 19.63 -1.24 21.08
CA THR A 714 20.30 -2.47 21.54
C THR A 714 20.06 -2.74 23.02
N ALA A 715 19.84 -1.69 23.84
CA ALA A 715 19.51 -1.78 25.25
C ALA A 715 18.13 -2.42 25.50
N ALA A 716 17.10 -2.03 24.72
CA ALA A 716 15.77 -2.63 24.82
C ALA A 716 15.81 -4.14 24.49
N ARG A 717 16.53 -4.54 23.43
CA ARG A 717 16.71 -5.96 23.07
C ARG A 717 17.35 -6.79 24.19
N ARG A 718 18.36 -6.25 24.90
CA ARG A 718 19.03 -6.95 26.01
C ARG A 718 18.14 -7.10 27.24
N LEU A 719 17.46 -6.03 27.64
CA LEU A 719 16.52 -6.06 28.77
C LEU A 719 15.39 -7.07 28.54
N LEU A 720 14.91 -7.16 27.30
CA LEU A 720 13.76 -7.99 26.93
C LEU A 720 14.15 -9.47 26.77
N LEU A 721 15.34 -9.76 26.22
CA LEU A 721 15.91 -11.10 26.28
C LEU A 721 16.11 -11.55 27.74
N GLY A 722 16.56 -10.64 28.61
CA GLY A 722 16.65 -10.89 30.05
C GLY A 722 15.30 -11.23 30.70
N ARG A 723 14.23 -10.51 30.34
CA ARG A 723 12.86 -10.83 30.81
C ARG A 723 12.34 -12.17 30.30
N ALA A 724 12.63 -12.53 29.05
CA ALA A 724 12.25 -13.82 28.45
C ALA A 724 12.97 -15.00 29.13
N LEU A 725 14.28 -14.85 29.36
CA LEU A 725 15.09 -15.81 30.10
C LEU A 725 14.57 -15.96 31.53
N PHE A 726 14.27 -14.85 32.21
CA PHE A 726 13.73 -14.86 33.56
C PHE A 726 12.36 -15.56 33.64
N SER A 727 11.40 -15.21 32.77
CA SER A 727 10.07 -15.83 32.78
C SER A 727 10.09 -17.31 32.38
N GLY A 728 10.93 -17.68 31.41
CA GLY A 728 11.13 -19.08 31.01
C GLY A 728 11.74 -19.91 32.14
N THR A 729 12.80 -19.40 32.77
CA THR A 729 13.51 -20.08 33.87
C THR A 729 12.62 -20.20 35.11
N MET A 730 11.89 -19.15 35.47
CA MET A 730 10.97 -19.16 36.62
C MET A 730 9.88 -20.23 36.44
N LEU A 731 9.24 -20.31 35.27
CA LEU A 731 8.25 -21.35 35.00
C LEU A 731 8.89 -22.75 34.98
N ALA A 732 10.07 -22.91 34.38
CA ALA A 732 10.79 -24.19 34.34
C ALA A 732 11.10 -24.75 35.74
N LEU A 733 11.32 -23.89 36.73
CA LEU A 733 11.66 -24.27 38.11
C LEU A 733 10.43 -24.44 39.00
N THR A 734 9.40 -23.60 38.82
CA THR A 734 8.20 -23.61 39.69
C THR A 734 7.13 -24.61 39.25
N MET A 735 6.91 -24.77 37.94
CA MET A 735 5.87 -25.66 37.42
C MET A 735 6.09 -27.15 37.69
N PRO A 736 7.33 -27.71 37.72
CA PRO A 736 7.53 -29.11 38.13
C PRO A 736 6.97 -29.39 39.53
N VAL A 737 7.19 -28.47 40.48
CA VAL A 737 6.69 -28.59 41.85
C VAL A 737 5.16 -28.51 41.85
N CYS A 738 4.58 -27.56 41.10
CA CYS A 738 3.13 -27.43 40.98
C CYS A 738 2.49 -28.68 40.34
N PHE A 739 3.04 -29.20 39.25
CA PHE A 739 2.56 -30.43 38.61
C PHE A 739 2.71 -31.64 39.53
N PHE A 740 3.86 -31.79 40.20
CA PHE A 740 4.07 -32.87 41.15
C PHE A 740 3.06 -32.85 42.30
N LEU A 741 2.81 -31.68 42.90
CA LEU A 741 1.81 -31.52 43.96
C LEU A 741 0.39 -31.77 43.46
N LEU A 742 0.05 -31.24 42.27
CA LEU A 742 -1.26 -31.42 41.64
C LEU A 742 -1.56 -32.90 41.37
N PHE A 743 -0.64 -33.61 40.70
CA PHE A 743 -0.84 -35.02 40.35
C PHE A 743 -0.80 -35.94 41.57
N ARG A 744 0.03 -35.61 42.58
CA ARG A 744 0.04 -36.32 43.86
C ARG A 744 -1.26 -36.15 44.63
N TYR A 745 -1.87 -34.96 44.60
CA TYR A 745 -3.15 -34.68 45.24
C TYR A 745 -4.33 -35.34 44.52
N ALA A 746 -4.26 -35.44 43.18
CA ALA A 746 -5.47 -35.61 42.39
C ALA A 746 -5.76 -37.04 41.86
N GLY A 747 -4.83 -38.01 41.94
CA GLY A 747 -5.12 -39.32 41.33
C GLY A 747 -4.46 -40.58 41.88
N GLY A 748 -3.59 -40.54 42.89
CA GLY A 748 -2.88 -41.75 43.35
C GLY A 748 -1.91 -42.37 42.32
N VAL A 749 -1.94 -41.92 41.07
CA VAL A 749 -0.96 -42.24 40.02
C VAL A 749 0.39 -41.66 40.44
N ARG A 750 1.39 -42.53 40.58
CA ARG A 750 2.79 -42.14 40.82
C ARG A 750 3.39 -41.54 39.55
N ILE A 751 2.93 -40.36 39.16
CA ILE A 751 3.68 -39.55 38.20
C ILE A 751 5.00 -39.20 38.88
N GLY A 752 6.07 -39.84 38.42
CA GLY A 752 7.41 -39.67 38.99
C GLY A 752 7.88 -38.23 38.83
N TRP A 753 8.76 -37.80 39.73
CA TRP A 753 9.48 -36.52 39.63
C TRP A 753 10.07 -36.26 38.22
N PRO A 754 10.62 -37.25 37.48
CA PRO A 754 11.07 -37.04 36.10
C PRO A 754 10.00 -36.51 35.16
N THR A 755 8.77 -37.02 35.24
CA THR A 755 7.64 -36.57 34.41
C THR A 755 7.22 -35.14 34.75
N ALA A 756 7.19 -34.80 36.04
CA ALA A 756 6.90 -33.44 36.49
C ALA A 756 7.97 -32.44 36.00
N CYS A 757 9.24 -32.82 36.01
CA CYS A 757 10.34 -32.03 35.45
C CYS A 757 10.22 -31.83 33.94
N VAL A 758 9.84 -32.86 33.17
CA VAL A 758 9.64 -32.74 31.72
C VAL A 758 8.49 -31.77 31.39
N LEU A 759 7.38 -31.84 32.12
CA LEU A 759 6.24 -30.93 31.94
C LEU A 759 6.59 -29.49 32.34
N GLY A 760 7.29 -29.32 33.45
CA GLY A 760 7.72 -27.99 33.91
C GLY A 760 8.75 -27.35 32.98
N PHE A 761 9.77 -28.10 32.53
CA PHE A 761 10.73 -27.62 31.54
C PHE A 761 10.04 -27.25 30.22
N GLY A 762 9.08 -28.07 29.77
CA GLY A 762 8.21 -27.77 28.64
C GLY A 762 7.47 -26.43 28.76
N SER A 763 6.89 -26.16 29.93
CA SER A 763 6.21 -24.89 30.21
C SER A 763 7.18 -23.69 30.20
N GLY A 764 8.43 -23.89 30.62
CA GLY A 764 9.50 -22.89 30.56
C GLY A 764 9.96 -22.58 29.13
N VAL A 765 10.18 -23.63 28.32
CA VAL A 765 10.52 -23.51 26.89
C VAL A 765 9.37 -22.84 26.13
N TRP A 766 8.12 -23.18 26.45
CA TRP A 766 6.94 -22.52 25.91
C TRP A 766 6.89 -21.03 26.26
N SER A 767 7.06 -20.68 27.54
CA SER A 767 7.09 -19.29 28.01
C SER A 767 8.18 -18.47 27.31
N PHE A 768 9.39 -19.04 27.21
CA PHE A 768 10.50 -18.42 26.48
C PHE A 768 10.18 -18.23 24.99
N GLY A 769 9.71 -19.28 24.31
CA GLY A 769 9.34 -19.24 22.89
C GLY A 769 8.21 -18.26 22.60
N LYS A 770 7.20 -18.19 23.46
CA LYS A 770 6.09 -17.23 23.37
C LYS A 770 6.60 -15.79 23.50
N VAL A 771 7.44 -15.49 24.49
CA VAL A 771 8.02 -14.15 24.66
C VAL A 771 8.93 -13.77 23.49
N CYS A 772 9.68 -14.73 22.94
CA CYS A 772 10.48 -14.52 21.74
C CYS A 772 9.62 -14.28 20.48
N VAL A 773 8.50 -14.99 20.31
CA VAL A 773 7.56 -14.76 19.20
C VAL A 773 6.89 -13.40 19.34
N ASP A 774 6.33 -13.08 20.50
CA ASP A 774 5.70 -11.78 20.75
C ASP A 774 6.66 -10.61 20.52
N TYR A 775 7.97 -10.83 20.66
CA TYR A 775 9.02 -9.84 20.40
C TYR A 775 9.54 -9.84 18.95
N GLY A 776 9.57 -11.01 18.30
CA GLY A 776 9.87 -11.16 16.88
C GLY A 776 8.75 -10.63 15.98
N MET A 777 7.53 -10.56 16.53
CA MET A 777 6.46 -9.76 15.97
C MET A 777 6.86 -8.29 16.11
N GLU A 778 7.21 -7.66 14.98
CA GLU A 778 7.19 -6.21 14.91
C GLU A 778 5.80 -5.75 15.39
N PRO A 779 5.68 -4.89 16.42
CA PRO A 779 4.41 -4.23 16.67
C PRO A 779 4.08 -3.57 15.35
N VAL A 780 3.02 -4.05 14.70
CA VAL A 780 2.73 -3.60 13.36
C VAL A 780 2.33 -2.16 13.51
N ASP A 781 3.23 -1.27 13.11
CA ASP A 781 2.99 0.16 13.16
C ASP A 781 1.82 0.41 12.21
N ILE A 782 0.64 0.63 12.80
CA ILE A 782 -0.61 0.83 12.07
C ILE A 782 -0.43 1.98 11.07
N ALA A 783 0.38 2.98 11.41
CA ALA A 783 0.68 4.10 10.53
C ALA A 783 1.50 3.64 9.31
N ARG A 784 2.31 2.59 9.41
CA ARG A 784 3.20 2.08 8.34
C ARG A 784 2.59 0.96 7.51
N ALA A 785 1.46 0.39 7.91
CA ALA A 785 0.85 -0.69 7.16
C ALA A 785 0.20 -0.13 5.87
N PRO A 786 0.58 -0.63 4.69
CA PRO A 786 0.18 -0.04 3.40
C PRO A 786 -1.30 -0.23 3.09
N ASN A 787 -1.92 -1.25 3.67
CA ASN A 787 -3.36 -1.47 3.56
C ASN A 787 -3.92 -2.31 4.73
N PRO A 788 -5.24 -2.27 4.96
CA PRO A 788 -5.91 -3.04 6.02
C PRO A 788 -5.75 -4.56 5.90
N VAL A 789 -5.61 -5.08 4.67
CA VAL A 789 -5.48 -6.53 4.38
C VAL A 789 -4.13 -7.06 4.86
N HIS A 790 -3.06 -6.29 4.68
CA HIS A 790 -1.71 -6.62 5.13
C HIS A 790 -1.63 -6.77 6.66
N LEU A 791 -2.39 -5.94 7.41
CA LEU A 791 -2.53 -6.13 8.86
C LEU A 791 -3.23 -7.45 9.21
N LEU A 792 -4.26 -7.81 8.46
CA LEU A 792 -5.02 -9.04 8.67
C LEU A 792 -4.17 -10.29 8.37
N GLU A 793 -3.37 -10.25 7.31
CA GLU A 793 -2.42 -11.31 6.95
C GLU A 793 -1.32 -11.46 8.01
N ASN A 794 -0.75 -10.35 8.48
CA ASN A 794 0.22 -10.39 9.57
C ASN A 794 -0.38 -10.94 10.87
N ALA A 795 -1.64 -10.63 11.18
CA ALA A 795 -2.33 -11.21 12.33
C ALA A 795 -2.55 -12.73 12.19
N ARG A 796 -2.83 -13.24 10.97
CA ARG A 796 -2.92 -14.68 10.68
C ARG A 796 -1.57 -15.38 10.84
N TRP A 797 -0.50 -14.78 10.31
CA TRP A 797 0.85 -15.30 10.47
C TRP A 797 1.33 -15.28 11.93
N GLY A 798 0.91 -14.28 12.70
CA GLY A 798 1.10 -14.24 14.15
C GLY A 798 0.53 -15.47 14.84
N LEU A 799 -0.74 -15.80 14.57
CA LEU A 799 -1.38 -17.01 15.11
C LEU A 799 -0.61 -18.29 14.72
N LEU A 800 -0.26 -18.45 13.44
CA LEU A 800 0.48 -19.63 12.96
C LEU A 800 1.86 -19.77 13.63
N ARG A 801 2.55 -18.66 13.89
CA ARG A 801 3.85 -18.66 14.59
C ARG A 801 3.71 -18.98 16.07
N THR A 802 2.69 -18.44 16.75
CA THR A 802 2.37 -18.79 18.14
C THR A 802 1.99 -20.27 18.27
N LEU A 803 1.26 -20.80 17.29
CA LEU A 803 0.98 -22.23 17.21
C LEU A 803 2.29 -23.01 17.03
N ASN A 804 3.13 -22.69 16.04
CA ASN A 804 4.37 -23.43 15.79
C ASN A 804 5.29 -23.53 17.03
N THR A 805 5.49 -22.42 17.76
CA THR A 805 6.31 -22.44 18.99
C THR A 805 5.66 -23.15 20.16
N THR A 806 4.33 -23.11 20.27
CA THR A 806 3.59 -23.83 21.32
C THR A 806 3.57 -25.34 21.06
N TRP A 807 3.38 -25.73 19.81
CA TRP A 807 3.28 -27.11 19.40
C TRP A 807 4.61 -27.85 19.47
N LEU A 808 5.73 -27.21 19.08
CA LEU A 808 7.06 -27.85 19.17
C LEU A 808 7.41 -28.23 20.62
N ALA A 809 7.22 -27.31 21.57
CA ALA A 809 7.50 -27.57 22.99
C ALA A 809 6.59 -28.68 23.55
N LEU A 810 5.31 -28.63 23.20
CA LEU A 810 4.33 -29.61 23.67
C LEU A 810 4.55 -31.00 23.05
N PHE A 811 4.88 -31.10 21.76
CA PHE A 811 5.23 -32.36 21.09
C PHE A 811 6.49 -33.00 21.67
N VAL A 812 7.52 -32.20 21.96
CA VAL A 812 8.76 -32.70 22.59
C VAL A 812 8.46 -33.26 23.97
N CYS A 813 7.66 -32.57 24.79
CA CYS A 813 7.25 -33.07 26.10
C CYS A 813 6.39 -34.34 25.98
N VAL A 814 5.37 -34.34 25.12
CA VAL A 814 4.50 -35.50 24.89
C VAL A 814 5.30 -36.71 24.40
N GLY A 815 6.25 -36.52 23.48
CA GLY A 815 7.13 -37.57 22.98
C GLY A 815 8.06 -38.13 24.05
N LEU A 816 8.69 -37.27 24.86
CA LEU A 816 9.55 -37.68 25.97
C LEU A 816 8.76 -38.46 27.04
N LEU A 817 7.53 -38.04 27.32
CA LEU A 817 6.64 -38.75 28.25
C LEU A 817 6.16 -40.08 27.70
N PHE A 818 5.90 -40.17 26.39
CA PHE A 818 5.50 -41.41 25.73
C PHE A 818 6.60 -42.48 25.74
N VAL A 819 7.86 -42.08 25.62
CA VAL A 819 9.03 -43.00 25.72
C VAL A 819 9.21 -43.53 27.13
N GLY A 820 8.95 -42.72 28.16
CA GLY A 820 9.10 -43.09 29.57
C GLY A 820 7.89 -43.79 30.21
N TRP A 821 6.75 -43.85 29.51
CA TRP A 821 5.49 -44.38 30.05
C TRP A 821 5.36 -45.91 29.82
N PRO A 822 5.14 -46.73 30.86
CA PRO A 822 4.93 -48.17 30.71
C PRO A 822 3.64 -48.44 29.91
N PRO A 823 3.59 -49.47 29.05
CA PRO A 823 2.42 -49.75 28.23
C PRO A 823 1.18 -49.94 29.10
N PRO A 824 0.04 -49.28 28.79
CA PRO A 824 -1.20 -49.50 29.52
C PRO A 824 -1.75 -50.89 29.23
N ASP A 825 -2.43 -51.53 30.19
CA ASP A 825 -3.06 -52.88 30.07
C ASP A 825 -4.29 -52.91 29.12
N VAL A 826 -4.44 -51.90 28.27
CA VAL A 826 -5.63 -51.66 27.44
C VAL A 826 -5.35 -52.15 26.02
N ALA A 827 -6.32 -52.79 25.36
CA ALA A 827 -6.18 -53.39 24.02
C ALA A 827 -5.93 -52.40 22.85
N VAL A 828 -5.65 -51.13 23.13
CA VAL A 828 -5.43 -50.08 22.13
C VAL A 828 -3.95 -50.00 21.74
N PRO A 829 -3.59 -50.03 20.44
CA PRO A 829 -2.20 -49.89 20.03
C PRO A 829 -1.55 -48.60 20.55
N ARG A 830 -0.34 -48.67 21.11
CA ARG A 830 0.38 -47.52 21.69
C ARG A 830 0.47 -46.32 20.74
N ARG A 831 0.66 -46.57 19.43
CA ARG A 831 0.68 -45.55 18.38
C ARG A 831 -0.65 -44.79 18.24
N ALA A 832 -1.79 -45.45 18.47
CA ALA A 832 -3.11 -44.82 18.42
C ALA A 832 -3.33 -43.91 19.64
N VAL A 833 -2.86 -44.33 20.82
CA VAL A 833 -2.90 -43.50 22.04
C VAL A 833 -2.06 -42.24 21.87
N LEU A 834 -0.84 -42.36 21.30
CA LEU A 834 0.01 -41.21 20.98
C LEU A 834 -0.67 -40.26 19.99
N LEU A 835 -1.24 -40.78 18.91
CA LEU A 835 -1.93 -39.99 17.90
C LEU A 835 -3.12 -39.23 18.50
N LEU A 836 -3.97 -39.90 19.29
CA LEU A 836 -5.11 -39.27 19.96
C LEU A 836 -4.68 -38.18 20.94
N MET A 837 -3.60 -38.41 21.69
CA MET A 837 -3.05 -37.41 22.63
C MET A 837 -2.53 -36.18 21.90
N VAL A 838 -1.79 -36.39 20.82
CA VAL A 838 -1.30 -35.32 19.94
C VAL A 838 -2.48 -34.53 19.38
N LEU A 839 -3.50 -35.20 18.81
CA LEU A 839 -4.70 -34.55 18.25
C LEU A 839 -5.55 -33.82 19.31
N TRP A 840 -5.50 -34.27 20.56
CA TRP A 840 -6.22 -33.63 21.66
C TRP A 840 -5.54 -32.33 22.13
N PHE A 841 -4.24 -32.39 22.41
CA PHE A 841 -3.49 -31.19 22.79
C PHE A 841 -3.40 -30.17 21.65
N ALA A 842 -3.31 -30.66 20.41
CA ALA A 842 -3.48 -29.89 19.20
C ALA A 842 -4.75 -29.04 19.22
N PHE A 843 -5.88 -29.70 19.44
CA PHE A 843 -7.19 -29.08 19.45
C PHE A 843 -7.30 -28.00 20.54
N ILE A 844 -6.90 -28.31 21.78
CA ILE A 844 -6.92 -27.34 22.90
C ILE A 844 -6.04 -26.12 22.59
N THR A 845 -4.84 -26.35 22.07
CA THR A 845 -3.89 -25.27 21.76
C THR A 845 -4.43 -24.36 20.65
N VAL A 846 -4.97 -24.95 19.57
CA VAL A 846 -5.60 -24.19 18.49
C VAL A 846 -6.81 -23.41 18.99
N ALA A 847 -7.65 -24.02 19.82
CA ALA A 847 -8.83 -23.38 20.38
C ALA A 847 -8.45 -22.19 21.27
N ILE A 848 -7.50 -22.34 22.20
CA ILE A 848 -7.04 -21.25 23.07
C ILE A 848 -6.38 -20.13 22.25
N ALA A 849 -5.50 -20.46 21.30
CA ALA A 849 -4.81 -19.46 20.48
C ALA A 849 -5.79 -18.69 19.58
N PHE A 850 -6.82 -19.36 19.05
CA PHE A 850 -7.90 -18.73 18.31
C PHE A 850 -8.78 -17.85 19.23
N LEU A 851 -9.15 -18.34 20.41
CA LEU A 851 -10.03 -17.63 21.34
C LEU A 851 -9.37 -16.42 22.02
N SER A 852 -8.03 -16.38 22.06
CA SER A 852 -7.26 -15.30 22.68
C SER A 852 -6.54 -14.37 21.68
N GLY A 853 -6.38 -14.79 20.42
CA GLY A 853 -5.65 -14.05 19.39
C GLY A 853 -6.48 -12.94 18.72
N PRO A 854 -5.86 -11.81 18.30
CA PRO A 854 -6.56 -10.70 17.64
C PRO A 854 -7.36 -11.13 16.40
N TRP A 855 -6.80 -12.04 15.59
CA TRP A 855 -7.48 -12.56 14.40
C TRP A 855 -8.68 -13.45 14.73
N GLY A 856 -8.57 -14.29 15.76
CA GLY A 856 -9.67 -15.16 16.15
C GLY A 856 -10.81 -14.39 16.81
N TYR A 857 -10.51 -13.35 17.62
CA TYR A 857 -11.52 -12.40 18.12
C TYR A 857 -12.23 -11.65 16.99
N PHE A 858 -11.49 -11.13 16.01
CA PHE A 858 -12.08 -10.52 14.82
C PHE A 858 -12.98 -11.51 14.07
N THR A 859 -12.54 -12.75 13.91
CA THR A 859 -13.30 -13.82 13.24
C THR A 859 -14.60 -14.13 13.97
N GLN A 860 -14.56 -14.26 15.30
CA GLN A 860 -15.74 -14.47 16.15
C GLN A 860 -16.73 -13.32 16.04
N THR A 861 -16.24 -12.08 16.18
CA THR A 861 -17.07 -10.86 16.08
C THR A 861 -17.73 -10.77 14.71
N ARG A 862 -16.98 -11.04 13.64
CA ARG A 862 -17.49 -11.04 12.27
C ARG A 862 -18.56 -12.10 12.04
N VAL A 863 -18.37 -13.33 12.55
CA VAL A 863 -19.36 -14.40 12.44
C VAL A 863 -20.63 -14.02 13.21
N TRP A 864 -20.50 -13.51 14.43
CA TRP A 864 -21.64 -13.05 15.24
C TRP A 864 -22.42 -11.90 14.56
N LEU A 865 -21.71 -10.88 14.07
CA LEU A 865 -22.33 -9.75 13.37
C LEU A 865 -22.98 -10.16 12.05
N ALA A 866 -22.49 -11.22 11.41
CA ALA A 866 -23.11 -11.78 10.22
C ALA A 866 -24.35 -12.62 10.53
N VAL A 867 -24.30 -13.48 11.56
CA VAL A 867 -25.47 -14.27 12.00
C VAL A 867 -26.58 -13.35 12.51
N SER A 868 -26.23 -12.24 13.17
CA SER A 868 -27.20 -11.21 13.57
C SER A 868 -27.64 -10.28 12.42
N GLY A 869 -27.15 -10.50 11.20
CA GLY A 869 -27.52 -9.74 10.01
C GLY A 869 -27.08 -8.27 10.02
N ARG A 870 -26.14 -7.88 10.87
CA ARG A 870 -25.63 -6.51 11.05
C ARG A 870 -24.46 -6.15 10.14
N LEU A 871 -23.63 -7.14 9.75
CA LEU A 871 -22.52 -6.99 8.81
C LEU A 871 -22.37 -8.23 7.91
N PRO A 872 -21.66 -8.17 6.77
CA PRO A 872 -21.43 -9.35 5.95
C PRO A 872 -20.32 -10.26 6.49
N LEU A 873 -20.43 -11.58 6.23
CA LEU A 873 -19.37 -12.56 6.54
C LEU A 873 -18.02 -12.20 5.89
N ARG A 874 -18.05 -11.59 4.71
CA ARG A 874 -16.86 -11.13 3.96
C ARG A 874 -16.63 -9.63 4.14
N LEU A 875 -16.63 -9.15 5.40
CA LEU A 875 -16.47 -7.73 5.74
C LEU A 875 -15.34 -7.00 4.99
N MET A 876 -14.13 -7.55 4.93
CA MET A 876 -13.01 -6.89 4.24
C MET A 876 -13.27 -6.74 2.74
N THR A 877 -13.89 -7.73 2.11
CA THR A 877 -14.28 -7.64 0.69
C THR A 877 -15.35 -6.57 0.47
N PHE A 878 -16.29 -6.44 1.41
CA PHE A 878 -17.31 -5.39 1.39
C PHE A 878 -16.73 -3.99 1.60
N LEU A 879 -15.83 -3.80 2.56
CA LEU A 879 -15.18 -2.50 2.80
C LEU A 879 -14.32 -2.09 1.60
N ASP A 880 -13.60 -3.04 0.99
CA ASP A 880 -12.84 -2.83 -0.23
C ASP A 880 -13.77 -2.53 -1.43
N ASP A 881 -14.96 -3.13 -1.49
CA ASP A 881 -15.98 -2.80 -2.49
C ASP A 881 -16.56 -1.39 -2.31
N ALA A 882 -16.91 -1.02 -1.08
CA ALA A 882 -17.38 0.31 -0.74
C ALA A 882 -16.30 1.38 -0.97
N HIS A 883 -15.03 1.03 -0.78
CA HIS A 883 -13.90 1.88 -1.15
C HIS A 883 -13.81 2.07 -2.68
N ARG A 884 -13.86 0.98 -3.46
CA ARG A 884 -13.88 1.06 -4.93
C ARG A 884 -15.05 1.88 -5.47
N ARG A 885 -16.22 1.79 -4.85
CA ARG A 885 -17.42 2.58 -5.21
C ARG A 885 -17.36 4.05 -4.76
N GLY A 886 -16.31 4.44 -4.03
CA GLY A 886 -16.08 5.83 -3.59
C GLY A 886 -16.89 6.26 -2.38
N ILE A 887 -17.49 5.32 -1.66
CA ILE A 887 -18.22 5.56 -0.39
C ILE A 887 -17.22 5.71 0.76
N LEU A 888 -16.20 4.85 0.77
CA LEU A 888 -15.12 4.87 1.75
C LEU A 888 -13.82 5.36 1.10
N ARG A 889 -13.04 6.13 1.85
CA ARG A 889 -11.64 6.41 1.54
C ARG A 889 -10.74 5.51 2.39
N GLN A 890 -9.56 5.16 1.87
CA GLN A 890 -8.56 4.41 2.62
C GLN A 890 -7.50 5.40 3.12
N ASN A 891 -7.24 5.43 4.42
CA ASN A 891 -6.18 6.23 5.02
C ASN A 891 -5.19 5.28 5.71
N GLY A 892 -4.11 4.93 5.01
CA GLY A 892 -3.17 3.90 5.46
C GLY A 892 -3.85 2.55 5.68
N ALA A 893 -3.92 2.11 6.93
CA ALA A 893 -4.43 0.80 7.31
C ALA A 893 -5.89 0.79 7.81
N VAL A 894 -6.59 1.93 7.72
CA VAL A 894 -8.00 2.08 8.11
C VAL A 894 -8.85 2.55 6.93
N TYR A 895 -10.15 2.26 6.98
CA TYR A 895 -11.15 2.86 6.09
C TYR A 895 -11.88 4.00 6.81
N GLU A 896 -12.28 5.03 6.10
CA GLU A 896 -13.08 6.15 6.61
C GLU A 896 -14.21 6.44 5.63
N PHE A 897 -15.32 7.00 6.09
CA PHE A 897 -16.31 7.55 5.17
C PHE A 897 -15.69 8.72 4.42
N ARG A 898 -15.85 8.74 3.09
CA ARG A 898 -15.31 9.83 2.27
C ARG A 898 -15.92 11.17 2.65
N HIS A 899 -17.20 11.15 3.02
CA HIS A 899 -17.94 12.33 3.44
C HIS A 899 -18.50 12.13 4.84
N VAL A 900 -18.17 13.04 5.76
CA VAL A 900 -18.71 13.05 7.13
C VAL A 900 -20.23 13.21 7.13
N LEU A 901 -20.79 13.95 6.16
CA LEU A 901 -22.24 14.10 6.00
C LEU A 901 -22.92 12.76 5.70
N LEU A 902 -22.32 11.92 4.83
CA LEU A 902 -22.82 10.57 4.57
C LEU A 902 -22.76 9.68 5.81
N GLN A 903 -21.70 9.76 6.61
CA GLN A 903 -21.62 9.06 7.90
C GLN A 903 -22.74 9.51 8.84
N ARG A 904 -22.98 10.82 8.98
CA ARG A 904 -24.02 11.37 9.88
C ARG A 904 -25.42 10.98 9.43
N HIS A 905 -25.69 11.08 8.12
CA HIS A 905 -26.96 10.66 7.52
C HIS A 905 -27.22 9.17 7.79
N LEU A 906 -26.25 8.30 7.51
CA LEU A 906 -26.34 6.87 7.79
C LEU A 906 -26.43 6.52 9.28
N ALA A 907 -25.92 7.39 10.15
CA ALA A 907 -26.07 7.26 11.60
C ALA A 907 -27.45 7.70 12.12
N GLY A 908 -28.28 8.34 11.29
CA GLY A 908 -29.60 8.86 11.65
C GLY A 908 -29.56 10.19 12.41
N ARG A 909 -28.55 11.04 12.18
CA ARG A 909 -28.50 12.41 12.73
C ARG A 909 -28.78 13.45 11.63
N PRO A 910 -29.64 14.47 11.90
CA PRO A 910 -29.81 15.58 10.97
C PRO A 910 -28.51 16.36 10.80
N THR A 911 -28.31 16.90 9.59
CA THR A 911 -27.17 17.74 9.16
C THR A 911 -27.19 19.09 9.87
N ARG A 912 -26.79 19.11 11.14
CA ARG A 912 -26.72 20.35 11.93
C ARG A 912 -25.32 20.99 11.80
N ASP A 913 -25.22 22.09 11.08
CA ASP A 913 -24.10 23.05 11.15
C ASP A 913 -24.57 24.28 11.95
N ALA A 914 -24.35 24.28 13.28
CA ALA A 914 -24.31 25.43 14.18
C ALA A 914 -24.05 24.94 15.63
N PRO A 915 -23.30 25.70 16.46
CA PRO A 915 -22.72 25.20 17.70
C PRO A 915 -23.77 24.83 18.73
N ALA A 916 -23.61 23.67 19.36
CA ALA A 916 -24.29 23.39 20.61
C ALA A 916 -23.68 24.29 21.69
N ASP A 917 -24.31 25.45 21.86
CA ASP A 917 -24.29 26.17 23.12
C ASP A 917 -24.87 25.20 24.17
N ARG A 918 -23.97 24.43 24.80
CA ARG A 918 -24.34 23.73 26.03
C ARG A 918 -24.43 24.84 27.07
N PRO A 919 -25.58 25.04 27.74
CA PRO A 919 -25.62 25.93 28.87
C PRO A 919 -24.56 25.41 29.84
N SER A 920 -23.54 26.24 30.07
CA SER A 920 -22.63 26.10 31.19
C SER A 920 -23.50 25.92 32.42
N GLY A 921 -23.56 24.70 32.95
CA GLY A 921 -24.26 24.41 34.18
C GLY A 921 -23.79 25.40 35.22
N GLU A 922 -24.72 26.25 35.66
CA GLU A 922 -24.56 27.12 36.80
C GLU A 922 -23.96 26.30 37.94
N ARG A 923 -22.73 26.62 38.31
CA ARG A 923 -22.29 26.38 39.67
C ARG A 923 -23.24 27.18 40.55
N ARG A 924 -24.15 26.47 41.21
CA ARG A 924 -24.78 26.90 42.45
C ARG A 924 -23.67 27.32 43.42
N LYS A 925 -23.30 28.60 43.39
CA LYS A 925 -22.70 29.28 44.54
C LYS A 925 -23.87 29.60 45.46
N SER A 926 -24.15 28.70 46.38
CA SER A 926 -24.76 29.09 47.65
C SER A 926 -23.63 29.47 48.57
N SER A 927 -23.45 30.75 48.80
CA SER A 927 -22.89 31.27 50.04
C SER A 927 -23.51 32.65 50.17
N PRO A 928 -24.23 32.93 51.27
CA PRO A 928 -25.13 34.08 51.33
C PRO A 928 -24.44 35.39 50.99
#